data_AF-A0A921RZQ7-F1
#
_entry.id   AF-A0A921RZQ7-F1
#
_cell.length_a   1.000
_cell.length_b   1.000
_cell.length_c   1.000
_cell.angle_alpha   90.00
_cell.angle_beta   90.00
_cell.angle_gamma   90.00
#
_symmetry.space_group_name_H-M   'P 1'
#
loop_
_entity.id
_entity.type
_entity.pdbx_description
1 polymer ?
#
loop_
_entity_poly.entity_id
_entity_poly.type
_entity_poly.pdbx_seq_one_letter_code
_entity_poly.pdbx_strand_id
1 'polypeptide(L)'
;MEAKLAFSQESPPISIICAAKVADVPLTIDPSLPTGSAPILKFSSGESLHGVKPILHYIARSASFSSFSGKNNMEFGHVVEWLDYAPTFFSGSEFENACSFVDGFLASRTFLVGHGLTVADIAVWSNLAGIGQRWESLRRSKKYQNLVRWFNSIDAEYRDTLNEIVAAYVGKRGIGKSPAPSLKEKVHDSKDPSAPEVDLPGAKVGQVCVRFAPEPSGYLHIGHAKAALLNKYFAERYQGRLIVRFDDTNPSKESNEFVENLLKDIETLGIKYDAVTYTSDYFPMLMEMAESLIKQGKAYIDDTPKEQMRKERMDGIESRCRNNTVEENLSLWKEMVNGTERGMQCCVRGKLDMQDPNKSLRDPVYYRCNTDPHHRVGSLYNVYPTYDFACPFVDALEGVTHALRSSEYHDRNAQYYRILQDMGLRRVEIYEFSRLNMVYTLLSKRKLLWFVQNKKVEDWTDPRFPTVQGIVRRGLKVEALIQFILQQGASKNLNLMEWDKLWTINKKIIDPVCARHTAVLTDQRVIFTLTNGPEKPFVRILPRHKKCEGAGKKATTFTNRIWLDYADASAISKGEEVTLMDWGNAIINEIKMEGGVITELVGELHLEGSVKTTRMKITWLADMEELVPLSLVEFDYLICKKKEDEDFLENLNPCTRRETLALGDANMRNVKRGEIIQIERKGYYRCDAPFMRSSKPVVLFAIPDGRQQASLN
;
A
#
# COMPACT_ATOMS: atom_id res chain seq x y z
N MET A 1 -17.49 0.86 -48.38
CA MET A 1 -17.90 1.91 -47.43
C MET A 1 -16.65 2.23 -46.63
N GLU A 2 -16.04 3.40 -46.81
CA GLU A 2 -14.80 3.74 -46.10
C GLU A 2 -15.13 3.99 -44.62
N ALA A 3 -14.66 3.08 -43.76
CA ALA A 3 -14.83 3.22 -42.32
C ALA A 3 -13.49 3.61 -41.69
N LYS A 4 -13.51 4.63 -40.83
CA LYS A 4 -12.33 5.21 -40.19
C LYS A 4 -12.32 4.87 -38.70
N LEU A 5 -11.32 4.10 -38.26
CA LEU A 5 -11.14 3.69 -36.87
C LEU A 5 -10.27 4.70 -36.13
N ALA A 6 -10.90 5.54 -35.32
CA ALA A 6 -10.24 6.50 -34.45
C ALA A 6 -9.96 5.89 -33.06
N PHE A 7 -8.72 6.02 -32.56
CA PHE A 7 -8.32 5.53 -31.24
C PHE A 7 -7.16 6.35 -30.65
N SER A 8 -6.85 6.12 -29.37
CA SER A 8 -5.70 6.76 -28.72
C SER A 8 -4.41 6.02 -29.03
N GLN A 9 -3.37 6.75 -29.43
CA GLN A 9 -2.05 6.17 -29.74
C GLN A 9 -1.46 5.34 -28.58
N GLU A 10 -1.80 5.65 -27.32
CA GLU A 10 -1.31 4.95 -26.14
C GLU A 10 -2.08 3.65 -25.84
N SER A 11 -3.26 3.45 -26.44
CA SER A 11 -4.11 2.27 -26.25
C SER A 11 -4.71 1.82 -27.60
N PRO A 12 -3.88 1.24 -28.49
CA PRO A 12 -4.36 0.74 -29.77
C PRO A 12 -5.33 -0.44 -29.57
N PRO A 13 -6.51 -0.45 -30.23
CA PRO A 13 -7.49 -1.53 -30.08
C PRO A 13 -7.09 -2.72 -30.97
N ILE A 14 -6.06 -3.48 -30.53
CA ILE A 14 -5.45 -4.57 -31.30
C ILE A 14 -6.50 -5.58 -31.78
N SER A 15 -7.47 -5.94 -30.94
CA SER A 15 -8.54 -6.88 -31.30
C SER A 15 -9.37 -6.41 -32.50
N ILE A 16 -9.65 -5.11 -32.62
CA ILE A 16 -10.39 -4.52 -33.75
C ILE A 16 -9.56 -4.59 -35.02
N ILE A 17 -8.28 -4.20 -34.92
CA ILE A 17 -7.36 -4.15 -36.07
C ILE A 17 -7.12 -5.58 -36.60
N CYS A 18 -6.87 -6.55 -35.71
CA CYS A 18 -6.74 -7.95 -36.06
C CYS A 18 -8.03 -8.50 -36.68
N ALA A 19 -9.19 -8.27 -36.07
CA ALA A 19 -10.46 -8.77 -36.59
C ALA A 19 -10.78 -8.22 -37.98
N ALA A 20 -10.55 -6.92 -38.21
CA ALA A 20 -10.78 -6.31 -39.51
C ALA A 20 -9.86 -6.89 -40.59
N LYS A 21 -8.59 -7.09 -40.27
CA LYS A 21 -7.61 -7.65 -41.22
C LYS A 21 -7.88 -9.13 -41.53
N VAL A 22 -8.28 -9.92 -40.53
CA VAL A 22 -8.70 -11.33 -40.71
C VAL A 22 -10.00 -11.44 -41.51
N ALA A 23 -10.94 -10.51 -41.29
CA ALA A 23 -12.23 -10.47 -41.99
C ALA A 23 -12.20 -9.81 -43.37
N ASP A 24 -11.03 -9.30 -43.79
CA ASP A 24 -10.84 -8.48 -45.01
C ASP A 24 -11.78 -7.26 -45.09
N VAL A 25 -12.01 -6.62 -43.93
CA VAL A 25 -12.84 -5.40 -43.82
C VAL A 25 -11.93 -4.17 -43.94
N PRO A 26 -12.11 -3.32 -44.97
CA PRO A 26 -11.25 -2.16 -45.17
C PRO A 26 -11.46 -1.10 -44.07
N LEU A 27 -10.40 -0.80 -43.33
CA LEU A 27 -10.38 0.22 -42.28
C LEU A 27 -9.24 1.21 -42.47
N THR A 28 -9.54 2.50 -42.36
CA THR A 28 -8.53 3.56 -42.25
C THR A 28 -8.22 3.83 -40.77
N ILE A 29 -6.94 3.81 -40.39
CA ILE A 29 -6.51 4.01 -38.99
C ILE A 29 -6.30 5.49 -38.68
N ASP A 30 -6.79 5.95 -37.53
CA ASP A 30 -6.68 7.33 -37.04
C ASP A 30 -6.31 7.39 -35.55
N PRO A 31 -5.01 7.45 -35.21
CA PRO A 31 -4.54 7.44 -33.82
C PRO A 31 -4.62 8.83 -33.15
N SER A 32 -5.69 9.60 -33.37
CA SER A 32 -5.82 11.00 -32.93
C SER A 32 -6.68 11.22 -31.68
N LEU A 33 -7.28 10.17 -31.09
CA LEU A 33 -8.12 10.37 -29.90
C LEU A 33 -7.27 10.65 -28.65
N PRO A 34 -7.77 11.48 -27.71
CA PRO A 34 -7.12 11.69 -26.42
C PRO A 34 -6.94 10.39 -25.63
N THR A 35 -5.89 10.31 -24.81
CA THR A 35 -5.64 9.20 -23.88
C THR A 35 -6.88 8.90 -23.01
N GLY A 36 -7.24 7.62 -22.90
CA GLY A 36 -8.42 7.17 -22.16
C GLY A 36 -9.73 7.15 -22.95
N SER A 37 -9.73 7.62 -24.20
CA SER A 37 -10.92 7.56 -25.07
C SER A 37 -11.16 6.13 -25.58
N ALA A 38 -12.42 5.69 -25.58
CA ALA A 38 -12.83 4.46 -26.24
C ALA A 38 -12.66 4.59 -27.78
N PRO A 39 -12.33 3.49 -28.50
CA PRO A 39 -12.21 3.54 -29.95
C PRO A 39 -13.55 3.86 -30.61
N ILE A 40 -13.50 4.59 -31.73
CA ILE A 40 -14.68 5.04 -32.47
C ILE A 40 -14.51 4.63 -33.93
N LEU A 41 -15.48 3.91 -34.48
CA LEU A 41 -15.56 3.63 -35.91
C LEU A 41 -16.50 4.65 -36.55
N LYS A 42 -15.99 5.48 -37.47
CA LYS A 42 -16.75 6.54 -38.16
C LYS A 42 -17.01 6.13 -39.61
N PHE A 43 -18.23 6.35 -40.09
CA PHE A 43 -18.64 6.09 -41.46
C PHE A 43 -18.75 7.39 -42.27
N SER A 44 -18.59 7.29 -43.59
CA SER A 44 -18.79 8.42 -44.51
C SER A 44 -20.23 8.98 -44.50
N SER A 45 -21.21 8.22 -43.97
CA SER A 45 -22.59 8.68 -43.76
C SER A 45 -22.75 9.67 -42.60
N GLY A 46 -21.72 9.85 -41.76
CA GLY A 46 -21.79 10.63 -40.53
C GLY A 46 -22.16 9.82 -39.28
N GLU A 47 -22.50 8.54 -39.42
CA GLU A 47 -22.77 7.63 -38.31
C GLU A 47 -21.47 7.14 -37.64
N SER A 48 -21.55 6.76 -36.35
CA SER A 48 -20.41 6.19 -35.62
C SER A 48 -20.78 5.11 -34.62
N LEU A 49 -19.88 4.14 -34.44
CA LEU A 49 -19.93 3.12 -33.39
C LEU A 49 -18.83 3.38 -32.36
N HIS A 50 -19.15 3.18 -31.08
CA HIS A 50 -18.26 3.48 -29.96
C HIS A 50 -17.94 2.22 -29.16
N GLY A 51 -16.68 2.07 -28.78
CA GLY A 51 -16.20 0.97 -27.95
C GLY A 51 -15.87 -0.31 -28.72
N VAL A 52 -15.11 -1.19 -28.07
CA VAL A 52 -14.53 -2.37 -28.73
C VAL A 52 -15.61 -3.36 -29.19
N LYS A 53 -16.59 -3.68 -28.34
CA LYS A 53 -17.59 -4.73 -28.64
C LYS A 53 -18.52 -4.36 -29.81
N PRO A 54 -19.15 -3.17 -29.86
CA PRO A 54 -20.02 -2.81 -30.99
C PRO A 54 -19.25 -2.79 -32.32
N ILE A 55 -18.00 -2.33 -32.30
CA ILE A 55 -17.14 -2.29 -33.48
C ILE A 55 -16.76 -3.71 -33.94
N LEU A 56 -16.39 -4.61 -33.02
CA LEU A 56 -16.12 -6.01 -33.34
C LEU A 56 -17.34 -6.73 -33.92
N HIS A 57 -18.55 -6.47 -33.41
CA HIS A 57 -19.78 -7.00 -33.99
C HIS A 57 -20.04 -6.49 -35.40
N TYR A 58 -19.80 -5.20 -35.65
CA TYR A 58 -19.91 -4.63 -36.98
C TYR A 58 -18.93 -5.29 -37.96
N ILE A 59 -17.67 -5.45 -37.57
CA ILE A 59 -16.65 -6.14 -38.37
C ILE A 59 -17.09 -7.59 -38.63
N ALA A 60 -17.57 -8.29 -37.60
CA ALA A 60 -18.00 -9.68 -37.71
C ALA A 60 -19.14 -9.88 -38.72
N ARG A 61 -20.08 -8.93 -38.78
CA ARG A 61 -21.18 -8.94 -39.76
C ARG A 61 -20.78 -8.46 -41.15
N SER A 62 -19.70 -7.69 -41.24
CA SER A 62 -19.18 -7.15 -42.50
C SER A 62 -18.13 -8.05 -43.14
N ALA A 63 -17.77 -9.15 -42.48
CA ALA A 63 -16.76 -10.10 -42.94
C ALA A 63 -17.18 -10.79 -44.25
N SER A 64 -16.19 -11.15 -45.06
CA SER A 64 -16.39 -11.88 -46.32
C SER A 64 -16.99 -13.28 -46.13
N PHE A 65 -16.96 -13.84 -44.92
CA PHE A 65 -17.56 -15.12 -44.56
C PHE A 65 -18.50 -14.99 -43.35
N SER A 66 -19.73 -15.50 -43.50
CA SER A 66 -20.83 -15.33 -42.53
C SER A 66 -20.62 -16.04 -41.20
N SER A 67 -19.69 -17.00 -41.12
CA SER A 67 -19.41 -17.72 -39.88
C SER A 67 -18.65 -16.88 -38.84
N PHE A 68 -18.08 -15.72 -39.21
CA PHE A 68 -17.25 -14.94 -38.28
C PHE A 68 -18.06 -14.34 -37.10
N SER A 69 -19.36 -14.11 -37.30
CA SER A 69 -20.31 -13.73 -36.24
C SER A 69 -21.03 -14.92 -35.58
N GLY A 70 -20.69 -16.16 -35.94
CA GLY A 70 -21.45 -17.37 -35.62
C GLY A 70 -22.50 -17.71 -36.70
N LYS A 71 -22.76 -19.01 -36.91
CA LYS A 71 -23.62 -19.53 -38.01
C LYS A 71 -25.13 -19.44 -37.71
N ASN A 72 -25.50 -19.31 -36.45
CA ASN A 72 -26.89 -19.26 -35.99
C ASN A 72 -26.99 -18.33 -34.76
N ASN A 73 -28.23 -18.05 -34.33
CA ASN A 73 -28.47 -17.13 -33.20
C ASN A 73 -27.82 -17.60 -31.89
N MET A 74 -27.69 -18.91 -31.67
CA MET A 74 -27.03 -19.45 -30.48
C MET A 74 -25.52 -19.22 -30.52
N GLU A 75 -24.88 -19.50 -31.65
CA GLU A 75 -23.46 -19.21 -31.84
C GLU A 75 -23.18 -17.72 -31.74
N PHE A 76 -24.05 -16.86 -32.30
CA PHE A 76 -23.93 -15.41 -32.13
C PHE A 76 -23.99 -15.00 -30.64
N GLY A 77 -24.89 -15.61 -29.85
CA GLY A 77 -24.96 -15.40 -28.41
C GLY A 77 -23.65 -15.78 -27.69
N HIS A 78 -23.07 -16.94 -28.01
CA HIS A 78 -21.77 -17.35 -27.46
C HIS A 78 -20.62 -16.42 -27.90
N VAL A 79 -20.66 -15.89 -29.12
CA VAL A 79 -19.69 -14.88 -29.55
C VAL A 79 -19.77 -13.63 -28.67
N VAL A 80 -20.98 -13.13 -28.38
CA VAL A 80 -21.18 -11.98 -27.48
C VAL A 80 -20.58 -12.28 -26.09
N GLU A 81 -20.88 -13.47 -25.54
CA GLU A 81 -20.36 -13.90 -24.23
C GLU A 81 -18.82 -13.89 -24.18
N TRP A 82 -18.16 -14.42 -25.22
CA TRP A 82 -16.71 -14.39 -25.29
C TRP A 82 -16.11 -12.99 -25.49
N LEU A 83 -16.80 -12.10 -26.21
CA LEU A 83 -16.39 -10.70 -26.32
C LEU A 83 -16.54 -9.95 -24.99
N ASP A 84 -17.51 -10.33 -24.17
CA ASP A 84 -17.65 -9.84 -22.78
C ASP A 84 -16.54 -10.37 -21.87
N TYR A 85 -16.12 -11.61 -22.09
CA TYR A 85 -15.08 -12.27 -21.32
C TYR A 85 -13.66 -11.86 -21.69
N ALA A 86 -13.37 -11.60 -22.99
CA ALA A 86 -12.02 -11.35 -23.49
C ALA A 86 -11.21 -10.27 -22.72
N PRO A 87 -11.79 -9.15 -22.25
CA PRO A 87 -11.05 -8.15 -21.47
C PRO A 87 -10.47 -8.67 -20.13
N THR A 88 -10.93 -9.81 -19.60
CA THR A 88 -10.36 -10.43 -18.39
C THR A 88 -8.90 -10.83 -18.57
N PHE A 89 -8.43 -11.01 -19.81
CA PHE A 89 -7.03 -11.24 -20.09
C PHE A 89 -6.14 -9.99 -19.90
N PHE A 90 -6.72 -8.78 -19.87
CA PHE A 90 -6.01 -7.55 -19.49
C PHE A 90 -5.95 -7.32 -17.98
N SER A 91 -6.80 -7.98 -17.17
CA SER A 91 -6.81 -7.77 -15.71
C SER A 91 -5.68 -8.57 -15.03
N GLY A 92 -4.76 -7.85 -14.39
CA GLY A 92 -3.51 -8.42 -13.87
C GLY A 92 -3.68 -9.58 -12.89
N SER A 93 -4.68 -9.49 -12.01
CA SER A 93 -4.99 -10.48 -10.96
C SER A 93 -5.82 -11.67 -11.45
N GLU A 94 -6.61 -11.54 -12.51
CA GLU A 94 -7.49 -12.61 -13.00
C GLU A 94 -6.93 -13.33 -14.22
N PHE A 95 -5.88 -12.78 -14.85
CA PHE A 95 -5.24 -13.35 -16.04
C PHE A 95 -4.93 -14.85 -15.93
N GLU A 96 -4.39 -15.33 -14.81
CA GLU A 96 -4.11 -16.77 -14.64
C GLU A 96 -5.37 -17.61 -14.46
N ASN A 97 -6.40 -17.07 -13.82
CA ASN A 97 -7.71 -17.72 -13.72
C ASN A 97 -8.39 -17.79 -15.09
N ALA A 98 -8.31 -16.71 -15.88
CA ALA A 98 -8.79 -16.67 -17.25
C ALA A 98 -8.04 -17.67 -18.15
N CYS A 99 -6.71 -17.72 -18.06
CA CYS A 99 -5.92 -18.73 -18.76
C CYS A 99 -6.34 -20.15 -18.36
N SER A 100 -6.58 -20.41 -17.07
CA SER A 100 -6.97 -21.74 -16.57
C SER A 100 -8.38 -22.13 -17.02
N PHE A 101 -9.32 -21.19 -16.97
CA PHE A 101 -10.70 -21.38 -17.43
C PHE A 101 -10.74 -21.69 -18.93
N VAL A 102 -10.06 -20.88 -19.75
CA VAL A 102 -10.05 -21.07 -21.21
C VAL A 102 -9.26 -22.31 -21.61
N ASP A 103 -8.18 -22.65 -20.91
CA ASP A 103 -7.47 -23.92 -21.13
C ASP A 103 -8.38 -25.14 -20.88
N GLY A 104 -9.16 -25.13 -19.78
CA GLY A 104 -10.15 -26.15 -19.51
C GLY A 104 -11.28 -26.18 -20.54
N PHE A 105 -11.75 -25.00 -20.98
CA PHE A 105 -12.78 -24.88 -22.00
C PHE A 105 -12.33 -25.45 -23.36
N LEU A 106 -11.06 -25.27 -23.71
CA LEU A 106 -10.44 -25.73 -24.95
C LEU A 106 -9.99 -27.20 -24.89
N ALA A 107 -10.13 -27.90 -23.77
CA ALA A 107 -9.70 -29.30 -23.65
C ALA A 107 -10.32 -30.22 -24.73
N SER A 108 -11.59 -29.97 -25.09
CA SER A 108 -12.34 -30.74 -26.09
C SER A 108 -12.79 -29.92 -27.31
N ARG A 109 -12.22 -28.71 -27.51
CA ARG A 109 -12.68 -27.77 -28.55
C ARG A 109 -11.52 -27.22 -29.37
N THR A 110 -11.78 -27.03 -30.67
CA THR A 110 -10.83 -26.42 -31.62
C THR A 110 -10.98 -24.90 -31.71
N PHE A 111 -12.19 -24.39 -31.52
CA PHE A 111 -12.53 -22.95 -31.52
C PHE A 111 -13.37 -22.61 -30.30
N LEU A 112 -13.43 -21.32 -29.93
CA LEU A 112 -14.23 -20.86 -28.80
C LEU A 112 -15.73 -20.99 -29.05
N VAL A 113 -16.17 -20.85 -30.30
CA VAL A 113 -17.57 -20.96 -30.71
C VAL A 113 -17.72 -21.87 -31.91
N GLY A 114 -18.61 -22.86 -31.80
CA GLY A 114 -18.96 -23.77 -32.89
C GLY A 114 -17.75 -24.58 -33.42
N HIS A 115 -17.64 -24.66 -34.74
CA HIS A 115 -16.62 -25.47 -35.44
C HIS A 115 -15.75 -24.65 -36.40
N GLY A 116 -15.73 -23.32 -36.27
CA GLY A 116 -14.94 -22.44 -37.14
C GLY A 116 -14.49 -21.19 -36.41
N LEU A 117 -13.55 -20.47 -37.03
CA LEU A 117 -13.02 -19.22 -36.49
C LEU A 117 -14.12 -18.15 -36.39
N THR A 118 -14.23 -17.54 -35.21
CA THR A 118 -15.14 -16.41 -34.96
C THR A 118 -14.38 -15.19 -34.46
N VAL A 119 -15.05 -14.03 -34.42
CA VAL A 119 -14.46 -12.81 -33.85
C VAL A 119 -14.10 -12.97 -32.37
N ALA A 120 -14.75 -13.90 -31.66
CA ALA A 120 -14.39 -14.25 -30.28
C ALA A 120 -12.98 -14.82 -30.19
N ASP A 121 -12.60 -15.71 -31.12
CA ASP A 121 -11.26 -16.30 -31.17
C ASP A 121 -10.20 -15.21 -31.38
N ILE A 122 -10.43 -14.30 -32.32
CA ILE A 122 -9.51 -13.19 -32.60
C ILE A 122 -9.43 -12.22 -31.42
N ALA A 123 -10.55 -11.95 -30.73
CA ALA A 123 -10.55 -11.10 -29.55
C ALA A 123 -9.69 -11.70 -28.44
N VAL A 124 -9.93 -12.95 -28.03
CA VAL A 124 -9.15 -13.62 -26.98
C VAL A 124 -7.68 -13.75 -27.38
N TRP A 125 -7.40 -14.12 -28.63
CA TRP A 125 -6.04 -14.26 -29.15
C TRP A 125 -5.29 -12.93 -29.08
N SER A 126 -5.92 -11.84 -29.52
CA SER A 126 -5.32 -10.50 -29.51
C SER A 126 -5.06 -9.98 -28.10
N ASN A 127 -5.94 -10.30 -27.15
CA ASN A 127 -5.74 -9.94 -25.75
C ASN A 127 -4.53 -10.68 -25.17
N LEU A 128 -4.39 -11.99 -25.42
CA LEU A 128 -3.21 -12.77 -25.00
C LEU A 128 -1.91 -12.26 -25.65
N ALA A 129 -1.93 -11.98 -26.95
CA ALA A 129 -0.79 -11.43 -27.66
C ALA A 129 -0.39 -10.04 -27.12
N GLY A 130 -1.37 -9.19 -26.79
CA GLY A 130 -1.16 -7.84 -26.23
C GLY A 130 -0.49 -7.82 -24.86
N ILE A 131 -0.54 -8.91 -24.10
CA ILE A 131 0.15 -9.07 -22.80
C ILE A 131 1.67 -9.26 -22.97
N GLY A 132 2.14 -9.56 -24.19
CA GLY A 132 3.55 -9.62 -24.53
C GLY A 132 4.33 -10.67 -23.75
N GLN A 133 5.40 -10.27 -23.06
CA GLN A 133 6.35 -11.19 -22.42
C GLN A 133 5.73 -12.11 -21.36
N ARG A 134 4.68 -11.67 -20.67
CA ARG A 134 3.98 -12.50 -19.66
C ARG A 134 3.26 -13.68 -20.31
N TRP A 135 2.59 -13.47 -21.46
CA TRP A 135 1.99 -14.57 -22.22
C TRP A 135 3.07 -15.46 -22.84
N GLU A 136 4.12 -14.88 -23.44
CA GLU A 136 5.21 -15.66 -24.04
C GLU A 136 5.92 -16.57 -23.02
N SER A 137 6.11 -16.13 -21.78
CA SER A 137 6.64 -16.98 -20.71
C SER A 137 5.73 -18.17 -20.39
N LEU A 138 4.40 -17.98 -20.38
CA LEU A 138 3.45 -19.04 -20.11
C LEU A 138 3.24 -19.96 -21.32
N ARG A 139 3.30 -19.41 -22.53
CA ARG A 139 3.26 -20.16 -23.80
C ARG A 139 4.40 -21.16 -23.91
N ARG A 140 5.56 -20.83 -23.35
CA ARG A 140 6.73 -21.73 -23.24
C ARG A 140 6.66 -22.70 -22.06
N SER A 141 5.72 -22.50 -21.14
CA SER A 141 5.51 -23.40 -20.00
C SER A 141 4.61 -24.58 -20.40
N LYS A 142 4.60 -25.64 -19.58
CA LYS A 142 3.68 -26.78 -19.74
C LYS A 142 2.34 -26.59 -19.04
N LYS A 143 2.01 -25.38 -18.56
CA LYS A 143 0.87 -25.11 -17.65
C LYS A 143 -0.49 -25.10 -18.36
N TYR A 144 -0.58 -24.53 -19.57
CA TYR A 144 -1.85 -24.34 -20.31
C TYR A 144 -1.78 -24.96 -21.71
N GLN A 145 -1.72 -26.29 -21.78
CA GLN A 145 -1.41 -26.99 -23.02
C GLN A 145 -2.48 -26.81 -24.11
N ASN A 146 -3.76 -26.78 -23.73
CA ASN A 146 -4.87 -26.63 -24.68
C ASN A 146 -4.97 -25.20 -25.20
N LEU A 147 -4.78 -24.22 -24.31
CA LEU A 147 -4.75 -22.81 -24.69
C LEU A 147 -3.56 -22.49 -25.60
N VAL A 148 -2.38 -23.04 -25.30
CA VAL A 148 -1.19 -22.87 -26.15
C VAL A 148 -1.37 -23.54 -27.51
N ARG A 149 -1.96 -24.75 -27.56
CA ARG A 149 -2.31 -25.42 -28.82
C ARG A 149 -3.21 -24.54 -29.68
N TRP A 150 -4.30 -24.04 -29.11
CA TRP A 150 -5.26 -23.17 -29.79
C TRP A 150 -4.65 -21.84 -30.24
N PHE A 151 -3.86 -21.19 -29.39
CA PHE A 151 -3.20 -19.93 -29.73
C PHE A 151 -2.23 -20.12 -30.91
N ASN A 152 -1.46 -21.22 -30.89
CA ASN A 152 -0.52 -21.56 -31.95
C ASN A 152 -1.20 -21.95 -33.26
N SER A 153 -2.38 -22.58 -33.23
CA SER A 153 -3.10 -22.90 -34.47
C SER A 153 -3.60 -21.64 -35.18
N ILE A 154 -4.14 -20.67 -34.43
CA ILE A 154 -4.56 -19.37 -35.00
C ILE A 154 -3.34 -18.60 -35.52
N ASP A 155 -2.26 -18.54 -34.74
CA ASP A 155 -1.00 -17.88 -35.12
C ASP A 155 -0.31 -18.54 -36.33
N ALA A 156 -0.52 -19.84 -36.56
CA ALA A 156 0.01 -20.54 -37.73
C ALA A 156 -0.81 -20.23 -39.00
N GLU A 157 -2.13 -20.17 -38.89
CA GLU A 157 -3.04 -19.94 -40.01
C GLU A 157 -3.05 -18.47 -40.47
N TYR A 158 -2.97 -17.52 -39.52
CA TYR A 158 -3.03 -16.07 -39.79
C TYR A 158 -1.71 -15.34 -39.50
N ARG A 159 -0.58 -16.08 -39.58
CA ARG A 159 0.75 -15.63 -39.12
C ARG A 159 1.14 -14.26 -39.66
N ASP A 160 1.10 -14.08 -40.97
CA ASP A 160 1.61 -12.88 -41.63
C ASP A 160 0.78 -11.66 -41.25
N THR A 161 -0.55 -11.84 -41.24
CA THR A 161 -1.55 -10.84 -40.86
C THR A 161 -1.43 -10.42 -39.39
N LEU A 162 -1.35 -11.36 -38.47
CA LEU A 162 -1.40 -11.07 -37.04
C LEU A 162 -0.05 -10.61 -36.49
N ASN A 163 1.07 -11.20 -36.95
CA ASN A 163 2.39 -10.81 -36.46
C ASN A 163 2.82 -9.41 -36.93
N GLU A 164 2.37 -8.96 -38.11
CA GLU A 164 2.57 -7.57 -38.53
C GLU A 164 1.92 -6.59 -37.54
N ILE A 165 0.66 -6.84 -37.16
CA ILE A 165 -0.10 -5.99 -36.24
C ILE A 165 0.52 -6.04 -34.84
N VAL A 166 0.85 -7.25 -34.35
CA VAL A 166 1.52 -7.40 -33.05
C VAL A 166 2.90 -6.72 -33.08
N ALA A 167 3.70 -6.83 -34.14
CA ALA A 167 4.98 -6.12 -34.21
C ALA A 167 4.81 -4.58 -34.25
N ALA A 168 3.77 -4.08 -34.92
CA ALA A 168 3.48 -2.66 -35.04
C ALA A 168 2.98 -2.03 -33.73
N TYR A 169 2.16 -2.76 -32.96
CA TYR A 169 1.47 -2.23 -31.77
C TYR A 169 1.91 -2.86 -30.44
N VAL A 170 2.67 -3.95 -30.49
CA VAL A 170 3.21 -4.72 -29.35
C VAL A 170 4.74 -4.85 -29.50
N GLY A 171 5.44 -3.71 -29.56
CA GLY A 171 6.92 -3.67 -29.62
C GLY A 171 7.61 -3.95 -28.27
N LYS A 172 8.93 -4.23 -28.28
CA LYS A 172 9.81 -4.49 -27.09
C LYS A 172 9.88 -3.37 -26.03
N ARG A 173 9.02 -2.36 -26.12
CA ARG A 173 8.76 -1.35 -25.10
C ARG A 173 7.39 -1.67 -24.54
N GLY A 174 7.32 -2.02 -23.26
CA GLY A 174 6.04 -2.03 -22.56
C GLY A 174 5.33 -0.71 -22.84
N ILE A 175 4.02 -0.78 -23.08
CA ILE A 175 3.15 0.38 -23.21
C ILE A 175 3.50 1.35 -22.06
N GLY A 176 4.05 2.50 -22.41
CA GLY A 176 4.59 3.50 -21.48
C GLY A 176 6.05 3.91 -21.73
N LYS A 177 6.30 4.67 -22.81
CA LYS A 177 7.15 5.88 -22.88
C LYS A 177 7.48 6.24 -24.34
N SER A 178 6.97 7.39 -24.78
CA SER A 178 7.43 8.06 -26.01
C SER A 178 8.81 8.69 -25.80
N PRO A 179 9.64 8.80 -26.85
CA PRO A 179 10.85 9.61 -26.86
C PRO A 179 10.53 11.04 -27.34
N ALA A 180 11.07 12.07 -26.67
CA ALA A 180 11.67 13.32 -27.20
C ALA A 180 11.68 14.43 -26.11
N PRO A 181 12.24 15.63 -26.36
CA PRO A 181 13.41 16.19 -25.69
C PRO A 181 13.07 17.13 -24.52
N SER A 182 14.09 17.46 -23.75
CA SER A 182 14.14 18.40 -22.63
C SER A 182 13.24 19.64 -22.75
N LEU A 183 12.44 19.92 -21.70
CA LEU A 183 12.50 21.15 -20.87
C LEU A 183 11.34 21.21 -19.84
N LYS A 184 11.75 21.35 -18.56
CA LYS A 184 11.10 21.96 -17.39
C LYS A 184 9.91 21.28 -16.65
N GLU A 185 10.19 21.17 -15.34
CA GLU A 185 9.35 21.14 -14.13
C GLU A 185 8.48 19.90 -13.82
N LYS A 186 8.94 19.18 -12.77
CA LYS A 186 8.37 17.96 -12.22
C LYS A 186 7.23 18.27 -11.26
N VAL A 187 6.02 17.84 -11.61
CA VAL A 187 5.04 17.34 -10.63
C VAL A 187 5.00 15.83 -10.79
N HIS A 188 5.41 15.11 -9.75
CA HIS A 188 5.46 13.65 -9.75
C HIS A 188 4.05 13.10 -9.54
N ASP A 189 3.39 12.64 -10.61
CA ASP A 189 2.18 11.84 -10.51
C ASP A 189 2.50 10.42 -10.98
N SER A 190 2.80 9.54 -10.03
CA SER A 190 3.17 8.15 -10.28
C SER A 190 1.90 7.28 -10.34
N LYS A 191 1.34 7.08 -11.53
CA LYS A 191 0.33 6.03 -11.76
C LYS A 191 1.02 4.70 -12.07
N ASP A 192 0.98 3.80 -11.10
CA ASP A 192 1.33 2.38 -11.24
C ASP A 192 0.13 1.65 -11.89
N PRO A 193 0.26 1.05 -13.09
CA PRO A 193 -0.87 0.40 -13.80
C PRO A 193 -1.34 -0.91 -13.14
N SER A 194 -0.71 -1.32 -12.03
CA SER A 194 -0.95 -2.61 -11.38
C SER A 194 -1.86 -2.55 -10.14
N ALA A 195 -2.33 -1.35 -9.74
CA ALA A 195 -3.24 -1.20 -8.61
C ALA A 195 -4.69 -1.51 -9.04
N PRO A 196 -5.45 -2.34 -8.30
CA PRO A 196 -6.89 -2.51 -8.51
C PRO A 196 -7.57 -1.14 -8.54
N GLU A 197 -8.47 -0.90 -9.49
CA GLU A 197 -9.17 0.38 -9.56
C GLU A 197 -10.13 0.50 -8.36
N VAL A 198 -9.66 1.17 -7.31
CA VAL A 198 -10.45 1.53 -6.14
C VAL A 198 -11.14 2.85 -6.47
N ASP A 199 -12.46 2.83 -6.63
CA ASP A 199 -13.28 3.97 -7.04
C ASP A 199 -14.41 4.22 -6.02
N LEU A 200 -14.85 5.48 -5.89
CA LEU A 200 -15.94 5.88 -5.00
C LEU A 200 -17.27 5.87 -5.77
N PRO A 201 -18.30 5.14 -5.30
CA PRO A 201 -19.59 5.06 -5.98
C PRO A 201 -20.24 6.44 -6.19
N GLY A 202 -20.51 6.80 -7.44
CA GLY A 202 -21.19 8.07 -7.76
C GLY A 202 -20.33 9.32 -7.56
N ALA A 203 -19.02 9.17 -7.31
CA ALA A 203 -18.10 10.29 -7.17
C ALA A 203 -17.98 11.10 -8.47
N LYS A 204 -17.96 12.42 -8.33
CA LYS A 204 -17.71 13.38 -9.42
C LYS A 204 -16.46 14.19 -9.10
N VAL A 205 -15.61 14.37 -10.10
CA VAL A 205 -14.39 15.18 -9.99
C VAL A 205 -14.77 16.60 -9.56
N GLY A 206 -14.02 17.17 -8.61
CA GLY A 206 -14.24 18.49 -8.01
C GLY A 206 -15.33 18.54 -6.94
N GLN A 207 -16.12 17.48 -6.75
CA GLN A 207 -17.25 17.48 -5.80
C GLN A 207 -17.05 16.56 -4.60
N VAL A 208 -16.06 15.67 -4.65
CA VAL A 208 -15.78 14.75 -3.55
C VAL A 208 -15.28 15.53 -2.34
N CYS A 209 -15.89 15.29 -1.19
CA CYS A 209 -15.39 15.67 0.12
C CYS A 209 -15.32 14.41 0.98
N VAL A 210 -14.13 14.12 1.52
CA VAL A 210 -13.84 13.00 2.41
C VAL A 210 -13.23 13.52 3.71
N ARG A 211 -13.16 12.66 4.73
CA ARG A 211 -12.57 13.03 6.03
C ARG A 211 -11.82 11.88 6.68
N PHE A 212 -10.65 12.21 7.22
CA PHE A 212 -9.96 11.38 8.19
C PHE A 212 -10.33 11.86 9.59
N ALA A 213 -11.06 11.02 10.33
CA ALA A 213 -11.64 11.40 11.62
C ALA A 213 -11.08 10.58 12.80
N PRO A 214 -9.83 10.81 13.24
CA PRO A 214 -9.26 10.10 14.40
C PRO A 214 -9.76 10.66 15.73
N GLU A 215 -9.94 9.78 16.72
CA GLU A 215 -10.04 10.19 18.13
C GLU A 215 -8.67 10.62 18.66
N PRO A 216 -8.53 11.78 19.32
CA PRO A 216 -7.26 12.25 19.91
C PRO A 216 -6.93 11.54 21.23
N SER A 217 -6.85 10.20 21.20
CA SER A 217 -6.65 9.34 22.38
C SER A 217 -5.44 8.40 22.26
N GLY A 218 -4.54 8.66 21.32
CA GLY A 218 -3.32 7.89 21.11
C GLY A 218 -2.64 8.17 19.77
N TYR A 219 -1.52 7.49 19.52
CA TYR A 219 -0.69 7.66 18.32
C TYR A 219 -1.27 6.91 17.11
N LEU A 220 -1.01 7.41 15.88
CA LEU A 220 -1.38 6.66 14.69
C LEU A 220 -0.48 5.42 14.54
N HIS A 221 -1.11 4.33 14.13
CA HIS A 221 -0.44 3.10 13.74
C HIS A 221 -0.82 2.73 12.32
N ILE A 222 -0.15 1.73 11.76
CA ILE A 222 -0.32 1.30 10.37
C ILE A 222 -1.80 1.05 9.99
N GLY A 223 -2.63 0.58 10.92
CA GLY A 223 -4.09 0.48 10.74
C GLY A 223 -4.79 1.81 10.46
N HIS A 224 -4.45 2.88 11.19
CA HIS A 224 -4.97 4.22 10.94
C HIS A 224 -4.37 4.84 9.68
N ALA A 225 -3.09 4.54 9.39
CA ALA A 225 -2.43 5.01 8.17
C ALA A 225 -3.19 4.55 6.91
N LYS A 226 -3.77 3.35 6.90
CA LYS A 226 -4.67 2.89 5.81
C LYS A 226 -5.85 3.84 5.62
N ALA A 227 -6.57 4.16 6.69
CA ALA A 227 -7.71 5.08 6.63
C ALA A 227 -7.29 6.48 6.16
N ALA A 228 -6.21 7.02 6.72
CA ALA A 228 -5.71 8.35 6.40
C ALA A 228 -5.25 8.46 4.93
N LEU A 229 -4.47 7.48 4.46
CA LEU A 229 -3.96 7.45 3.09
C LEU A 229 -5.05 7.14 2.05
N LEU A 230 -6.09 6.37 2.38
CA LEU A 230 -7.24 6.17 1.48
C LEU A 230 -8.04 7.46 1.30
N ASN A 231 -8.27 8.20 2.39
CA ASN A 231 -8.93 9.50 2.31
C ASN A 231 -8.10 10.48 1.46
N LYS A 232 -6.77 10.55 1.66
CA LYS A 232 -5.86 11.30 0.79
C LYS A 232 -5.98 10.88 -0.68
N TYR A 233 -5.87 9.58 -0.96
CA TYR A 233 -5.91 9.05 -2.31
C TYR A 233 -7.18 9.45 -3.06
N PHE A 234 -8.35 9.36 -2.42
CA PHE A 234 -9.61 9.75 -3.06
C PHE A 234 -9.77 11.26 -3.22
N ALA A 235 -9.34 12.05 -2.23
CA ALA A 235 -9.33 13.50 -2.38
C ALA A 235 -8.47 13.91 -3.59
N GLU A 236 -7.28 13.34 -3.75
CA GLU A 236 -6.39 13.62 -4.89
C GLU A 236 -6.99 13.09 -6.21
N ARG A 237 -7.47 11.83 -6.24
CA ARG A 237 -8.03 11.19 -7.45
C ARG A 237 -9.20 11.97 -8.04
N TYR A 238 -10.09 12.49 -7.20
CA TYR A 238 -11.26 13.24 -7.64
C TYR A 238 -11.08 14.75 -7.56
N GLN A 239 -9.88 15.27 -7.33
CA GLN A 239 -9.65 16.72 -7.14
C GLN A 239 -10.65 17.32 -6.12
N GLY A 240 -10.90 16.55 -5.07
CA GLY A 240 -11.84 16.86 -4.00
C GLY A 240 -11.17 17.48 -2.79
N ARG A 241 -11.92 17.54 -1.70
CA ARG A 241 -11.48 18.07 -0.40
C ARG A 241 -11.23 16.94 0.61
N LEU A 242 -10.21 17.11 1.44
CA LEU A 242 -9.92 16.28 2.60
C LEU A 242 -9.99 17.10 3.88
N ILE A 243 -10.87 16.70 4.79
CA ILE A 243 -10.95 17.25 6.15
C ILE A 243 -10.22 16.32 7.12
N VAL A 244 -9.42 16.89 8.01
CA VAL A 244 -8.92 16.20 9.21
C VAL A 244 -9.82 16.62 10.37
N ARG A 245 -10.63 15.70 10.87
CA ARG A 245 -11.54 16.00 11.99
C ARG A 245 -11.11 15.25 13.24
N PHE A 246 -10.90 15.96 14.34
CA PHE A 246 -10.76 15.27 15.61
C PHE A 246 -12.15 14.92 16.14
N ASP A 247 -12.45 13.63 16.25
CA ASP A 247 -13.69 13.15 16.86
C ASP A 247 -13.55 13.15 18.39
N ASP A 248 -13.43 14.36 18.95
CA ASP A 248 -13.20 14.67 20.35
C ASP A 248 -14.52 14.71 21.15
N THR A 249 -15.10 13.54 21.39
CA THR A 249 -16.38 13.39 22.10
C THR A 249 -16.21 12.71 23.47
N ASN A 250 -14.99 12.40 23.87
CA ASN A 250 -14.69 11.65 25.07
C ASN A 250 -13.65 12.36 25.96
N PRO A 251 -14.10 13.26 26.85
CA PRO A 251 -13.20 14.12 27.61
C PRO A 251 -12.19 13.34 28.47
N SER A 252 -12.54 12.15 28.95
CA SER A 252 -11.68 11.34 29.83
C SER A 252 -10.48 10.67 29.16
N LYS A 253 -10.41 10.64 27.81
CA LYS A 253 -9.38 9.90 27.07
C LYS A 253 -8.56 10.76 26.11
N GLU A 254 -8.92 12.03 25.99
CA GLU A 254 -8.46 12.91 24.92
C GLU A 254 -7.54 14.00 25.48
N SER A 255 -6.54 14.41 24.71
CA SER A 255 -5.60 15.45 25.13
C SER A 255 -5.04 16.24 23.96
N ASN A 256 -4.59 17.47 24.23
CA ASN A 256 -3.92 18.30 23.24
C ASN A 256 -2.59 17.70 22.76
N GLU A 257 -1.88 16.97 23.63
CA GLU A 257 -0.68 16.21 23.25
C GLU A 257 -0.98 15.19 22.14
N PHE A 258 -2.11 14.48 22.22
CA PHE A 258 -2.50 13.55 21.17
C PHE A 258 -2.90 14.26 19.88
N VAL A 259 -3.58 15.42 19.95
CA VAL A 259 -3.88 16.24 18.78
C VAL A 259 -2.60 16.63 18.04
N GLU A 260 -1.61 17.18 18.76
CA GLU A 260 -0.33 17.60 18.19
C GLU A 260 0.43 16.44 17.54
N ASN A 261 0.48 15.28 18.23
CA ASN A 261 1.12 14.08 17.70
C ASN A 261 0.41 13.53 16.45
N LEU A 262 -0.93 13.54 16.44
CA LEU A 262 -1.70 13.10 15.28
C LEU A 262 -1.47 14.00 14.07
N LEU A 263 -1.41 15.33 14.26
CA LEU A 263 -1.06 16.27 13.19
C LEU A 263 0.34 16.00 12.64
N LYS A 264 1.31 15.72 13.52
CA LYS A 264 2.67 15.33 13.11
C LYS A 264 2.70 14.01 12.35
N ASP A 265 1.88 13.02 12.73
CA ASP A 265 1.76 11.76 12.00
C ASP A 265 1.13 11.98 10.61
N ILE A 266 0.12 12.84 10.50
CA ILE A 266 -0.53 13.23 9.23
C ILE A 266 0.47 13.94 8.31
N GLU A 267 1.27 14.87 8.85
CA GLU A 267 2.37 15.52 8.12
C GLU A 267 3.43 14.51 7.68
N THR A 268 3.80 13.58 8.57
CA THR A 268 4.76 12.51 8.27
C THR A 268 4.27 11.62 7.13
N LEU A 269 2.96 11.36 7.03
CA LEU A 269 2.34 10.64 5.92
C LEU A 269 2.19 11.48 4.64
N GLY A 270 2.61 12.74 4.66
CA GLY A 270 2.51 13.66 3.53
C GLY A 270 1.06 13.90 3.12
N ILE A 271 0.14 13.93 4.09
CA ILE A 271 -1.28 14.17 3.85
C ILE A 271 -1.52 15.68 3.91
N LYS A 272 -1.97 16.23 2.79
CA LYS A 272 -2.47 17.61 2.71
C LYS A 272 -3.97 17.59 2.92
N TYR A 273 -4.46 18.53 3.70
CA TYR A 273 -5.88 18.66 4.05
C TYR A 273 -6.32 20.11 3.90
N ASP A 274 -7.62 20.32 3.66
CA ASP A 274 -8.23 21.64 3.45
C ASP A 274 -8.59 22.31 4.77
N ALA A 275 -8.95 21.52 5.78
CA ALA A 275 -9.35 22.02 7.09
C ALA A 275 -9.01 21.04 8.20
N VAL A 276 -8.72 21.58 9.39
CA VAL A 276 -8.75 20.87 10.65
C VAL A 276 -10.01 21.29 11.39
N THR A 277 -10.86 20.33 11.73
CA THR A 277 -12.09 20.58 12.48
C THR A 277 -12.15 19.69 13.72
N TYR A 278 -13.07 20.01 14.62
CA TYR A 278 -13.28 19.28 15.85
C TYR A 278 -14.77 19.04 16.03
N THR A 279 -15.15 17.82 16.42
CA THR A 279 -16.55 17.51 16.69
C THR A 279 -17.09 18.36 17.86
N SER A 280 -16.24 18.75 18.80
CA SER A 280 -16.59 19.66 19.89
C SER A 280 -17.01 21.06 19.45
N ASP A 281 -16.62 21.53 18.26
CA ASP A 281 -17.10 22.81 17.72
C ASP A 281 -18.62 22.76 17.40
N TYR A 282 -19.18 21.56 17.21
CA TYR A 282 -20.58 21.33 16.88
C TYR A 282 -21.46 20.97 18.08
N PHE A 283 -20.93 20.94 19.31
CA PHE A 283 -21.69 20.55 20.50
C PHE A 283 -22.99 21.37 20.69
N PRO A 284 -23.02 22.70 20.55
CA PRO A 284 -24.26 23.46 20.65
C PRO A 284 -25.34 22.95 19.67
N MET A 285 -24.97 22.77 18.40
CA MET A 285 -25.89 22.32 17.35
C MET A 285 -26.34 20.87 17.56
N LEU A 286 -25.45 20.01 18.05
CA LEU A 286 -25.77 18.62 18.37
C LEU A 286 -26.75 18.52 19.55
N MET A 287 -26.61 19.39 20.56
CA MET A 287 -27.55 19.46 21.69
C MET A 287 -28.93 19.95 21.24
N GLU A 288 -28.98 21.01 20.42
CA GLU A 288 -30.23 21.49 19.81
C GLU A 288 -30.92 20.38 18.98
N MET A 289 -30.14 19.61 18.23
CA MET A 289 -30.66 18.47 17.47
C MET A 289 -31.21 17.38 18.40
N ALA A 290 -30.51 17.05 19.49
CA ALA A 290 -31.02 16.09 20.48
C ALA A 290 -32.36 16.55 21.09
N GLU A 291 -32.48 17.83 21.47
CA GLU A 291 -33.73 18.41 21.94
C GLU A 291 -34.85 18.35 20.90
N SER A 292 -34.53 18.64 19.64
CA SER A 292 -35.49 18.55 18.54
C SER A 292 -36.02 17.13 18.36
N LEU A 293 -35.14 16.11 18.42
CA LEU A 293 -35.54 14.72 18.33
C LEU A 293 -36.38 14.27 19.54
N ILE A 294 -36.06 14.75 20.75
CA ILE A 294 -36.88 14.52 21.95
C ILE A 294 -38.29 15.09 21.76
N LYS A 295 -38.40 16.35 21.30
CA LYS A 295 -39.69 17.01 21.04
C LYS A 295 -40.51 16.31 19.96
N GLN A 296 -39.86 15.70 18.98
CA GLN A 296 -40.50 14.90 17.93
C GLN A 296 -40.86 13.47 18.38
N GLY A 297 -40.54 13.07 19.62
CA GLY A 297 -40.74 11.71 20.11
C GLY A 297 -39.82 10.67 19.47
N LYS A 298 -38.72 11.11 18.82
CA LYS A 298 -37.70 10.26 18.18
C LYS A 298 -36.51 9.95 19.09
N ALA A 299 -36.47 10.54 20.28
CA ALA A 299 -35.49 10.24 21.32
C ALA A 299 -36.15 10.36 22.70
N TYR A 300 -35.59 9.65 23.68
CA TYR A 300 -36.07 9.65 25.06
C TYR A 300 -34.89 9.52 26.03
N ILE A 301 -35.11 9.84 27.31
CA ILE A 301 -34.09 9.75 28.35
C ILE A 301 -34.31 8.45 29.12
N ASP A 302 -33.23 7.68 29.28
CA ASP A 302 -33.23 6.37 29.90
C ASP A 302 -32.30 6.36 31.10
N ASP A 303 -32.83 5.95 32.26
CA ASP A 303 -32.10 5.79 33.52
C ASP A 303 -31.87 4.31 33.89
N THR A 304 -32.16 3.40 32.95
CA THR A 304 -31.98 1.98 33.16
C THR A 304 -30.48 1.68 33.38
N PRO A 305 -30.10 0.93 34.43
CA PRO A 305 -28.71 0.57 34.67
C PRO A 305 -28.06 -0.08 33.46
N LYS A 306 -26.80 0.27 33.18
CA LYS A 306 -26.09 -0.10 31.94
C LYS A 306 -26.15 -1.59 31.56
N GLU A 307 -25.93 -2.49 32.52
CA GLU A 307 -25.96 -3.93 32.26
C GLU A 307 -27.38 -4.44 31.96
N GLN A 308 -28.39 -3.88 32.63
CA GLN A 308 -29.79 -4.17 32.34
C GLN A 308 -30.18 -3.65 30.96
N MET A 309 -29.85 -2.39 30.64
CA MET A 309 -30.08 -1.80 29.33
C MET A 309 -29.45 -2.61 28.20
N ARG A 310 -28.22 -3.12 28.43
CA ARG A 310 -27.54 -4.00 27.48
C ARG A 310 -28.32 -5.29 27.27
N LYS A 311 -28.79 -5.93 28.34
CA LYS A 311 -29.60 -7.16 28.27
C LYS A 311 -30.91 -6.91 27.52
N GLU A 312 -31.67 -5.89 27.94
CA GLU A 312 -32.93 -5.50 27.30
C GLU A 312 -32.76 -5.23 25.80
N ARG A 313 -31.70 -4.52 25.39
CA ARG A 313 -31.38 -4.34 23.96
C ARG A 313 -31.12 -5.66 23.22
N MET A 314 -30.40 -6.58 23.85
CA MET A 314 -30.10 -7.89 23.22
C MET A 314 -31.36 -8.75 23.09
N ASP A 315 -32.27 -8.65 24.05
CA ASP A 315 -33.53 -9.39 24.10
C ASP A 315 -34.68 -8.68 23.35
N GLY A 316 -34.47 -7.45 22.88
CA GLY A 316 -35.49 -6.65 22.19
C GLY A 316 -36.57 -6.09 23.12
N ILE A 317 -36.29 -5.96 24.41
CA ILE A 317 -37.24 -5.49 25.42
C ILE A 317 -37.18 -3.96 25.47
N GLU A 318 -38.32 -3.30 25.30
CA GLU A 318 -38.42 -1.84 25.43
C GLU A 318 -38.10 -1.40 26.86
N SER A 319 -37.30 -0.33 27.02
CA SER A 319 -37.04 0.27 28.33
C SER A 319 -38.34 0.82 28.92
N ARG A 320 -38.47 0.75 30.24
CA ARG A 320 -39.57 1.40 30.98
C ARG A 320 -39.70 2.90 30.68
N CYS A 321 -38.59 3.56 30.32
CA CYS A 321 -38.54 4.99 30.03
C CYS A 321 -38.89 5.34 28.58
N ARG A 322 -39.04 4.33 27.68
CA ARG A 322 -39.21 4.55 26.23
C ARG A 322 -40.48 5.33 25.87
N ASN A 323 -41.50 5.25 26.72
CA ASN A 323 -42.79 5.91 26.54
C ASN A 323 -43.04 7.06 27.52
N ASN A 324 -41.97 7.60 28.13
CA ASN A 324 -42.04 8.86 28.87
C ASN A 324 -42.61 9.97 27.98
N THR A 325 -43.33 10.90 28.60
CA THR A 325 -43.84 12.11 27.93
C THR A 325 -42.69 13.01 27.47
N VAL A 326 -42.98 13.92 26.54
CA VAL A 326 -41.97 14.87 26.05
C VAL A 326 -41.49 15.78 27.19
N GLU A 327 -42.39 16.18 28.06
CA GLU A 327 -42.13 17.05 29.22
C GLU A 327 -41.20 16.37 30.23
N GLU A 328 -41.45 15.11 30.56
CA GLU A 328 -40.58 14.33 31.45
C GLU A 328 -39.18 14.16 30.86
N ASN A 329 -39.11 13.84 29.56
CA ASN A 329 -37.85 13.70 28.84
C ASN A 329 -37.04 15.01 28.81
N LEU A 330 -37.69 16.15 28.54
CA LEU A 330 -37.04 17.46 28.56
C LEU A 330 -36.58 17.86 29.97
N SER A 331 -37.35 17.51 31.01
CA SER A 331 -36.94 17.73 32.40
C SER A 331 -35.68 16.93 32.74
N LEU A 332 -35.64 15.64 32.40
CA LEU A 332 -34.46 14.81 32.63
C LEU A 332 -33.26 15.22 31.77
N TRP A 333 -33.50 15.68 30.53
CA TRP A 333 -32.44 16.24 29.70
C TRP A 333 -31.80 17.46 30.35
N LYS A 334 -32.59 18.35 30.96
CA LYS A 334 -32.07 19.50 31.70
C LYS A 334 -31.21 19.08 32.89
N GLU A 335 -31.61 18.04 33.63
CA GLU A 335 -30.79 17.44 34.70
C GLU A 335 -29.45 16.91 34.17
N MET A 336 -29.47 16.22 33.02
CA MET A 336 -28.25 15.75 32.35
C MET A 336 -27.33 16.91 31.96
N VAL A 337 -27.85 17.95 31.28
CA VAL A 337 -27.09 19.13 30.85
C VAL A 337 -26.42 19.84 32.04
N ASN A 338 -27.16 19.95 33.15
CA ASN A 338 -26.66 20.53 34.39
C ASN A 338 -25.69 19.63 35.17
N GLY A 339 -25.50 18.37 34.76
CA GLY A 339 -24.60 17.42 35.42
C GLY A 339 -25.03 17.06 36.84
N THR A 340 -26.32 17.08 37.14
CA THR A 340 -26.81 16.74 38.49
C THR A 340 -26.62 15.26 38.80
N GLU A 341 -26.73 14.86 40.07
CA GLU A 341 -26.68 13.45 40.47
C GLU A 341 -27.71 12.60 39.70
N ARG A 342 -28.91 13.17 39.48
CA ARG A 342 -29.94 12.53 38.66
C ARG A 342 -29.54 12.46 37.19
N GLY A 343 -29.03 13.54 36.62
CA GLY A 343 -28.55 13.59 35.24
C GLY A 343 -27.45 12.58 34.95
N MET A 344 -26.52 12.37 35.88
CA MET A 344 -25.40 11.42 35.75
C MET A 344 -25.84 9.96 35.64
N GLN A 345 -27.04 9.62 36.11
CA GLN A 345 -27.62 8.28 36.00
C GLN A 345 -28.35 8.06 34.66
N CYS A 346 -28.52 9.11 33.85
CA CYS A 346 -29.32 9.11 32.65
C CYS A 346 -28.47 9.11 31.37
N CYS A 347 -29.06 8.63 30.29
CA CYS A 347 -28.55 8.77 28.93
C CYS A 347 -29.70 9.11 27.96
N VAL A 348 -29.39 9.75 26.84
CA VAL A 348 -30.38 9.93 25.76
C VAL A 348 -30.27 8.74 24.83
N ARG A 349 -31.41 8.14 24.47
CA ARG A 349 -31.49 7.05 23.50
C ARG A 349 -32.36 7.47 22.32
N GLY A 350 -31.97 7.05 21.12
CA GLY A 350 -32.85 7.13 19.95
C GLY A 350 -34.04 6.20 20.11
N LYS A 351 -35.22 6.61 19.65
CA LYS A 351 -36.42 5.78 19.59
C LYS A 351 -36.53 5.21 18.18
N LEU A 352 -35.81 4.13 17.95
CA LEU A 352 -35.75 3.38 16.70
C LEU A 352 -36.62 2.13 16.81
N ASP A 353 -36.12 0.96 16.41
CA ASP A 353 -36.87 -0.30 16.44
C ASP A 353 -36.16 -1.34 17.34
N MET A 354 -36.80 -1.65 18.47
CA MET A 354 -36.30 -2.64 19.43
C MET A 354 -36.43 -4.08 18.92
N GLN A 355 -37.30 -4.36 17.94
CA GLN A 355 -37.47 -5.67 17.32
C GLN A 355 -36.57 -5.90 16.10
N ASP A 356 -35.82 -4.88 15.67
CA ASP A 356 -34.99 -4.98 14.47
C ASP A 356 -33.95 -6.13 14.60
N PRO A 357 -33.78 -6.98 13.58
CA PRO A 357 -32.75 -8.02 13.59
C PRO A 357 -31.34 -7.44 13.72
N ASN A 358 -31.09 -6.23 13.21
CA ASN A 358 -29.87 -5.48 13.41
C ASN A 358 -29.90 -4.77 14.77
N LYS A 359 -29.14 -5.34 15.72
CA LYS A 359 -29.05 -4.84 17.11
C LYS A 359 -28.53 -3.41 17.24
N SER A 360 -27.88 -2.85 16.21
CA SER A 360 -27.47 -1.44 16.22
C SER A 360 -28.65 -0.47 16.12
N LEU A 361 -29.77 -0.91 15.54
CA LEU A 361 -31.01 -0.13 15.40
C LEU A 361 -31.91 -0.23 16.64
N ARG A 362 -31.52 -1.02 17.65
CA ARG A 362 -32.27 -1.15 18.89
C ARG A 362 -31.92 -0.04 19.86
N ASP A 363 -32.63 1.07 19.71
CA ASP A 363 -32.57 2.29 20.54
C ASP A 363 -31.17 2.62 21.06
N PRO A 364 -30.24 3.01 20.16
CA PRO A 364 -28.86 3.30 20.52
C PRO A 364 -28.75 4.55 21.39
N VAL A 365 -27.69 4.62 22.19
CA VAL A 365 -27.39 5.78 23.03
C VAL A 365 -26.86 6.92 22.16
N TYR A 366 -27.47 8.09 22.26
CA TYR A 366 -27.08 9.32 21.58
C TYR A 366 -26.23 10.24 22.45
N TYR A 367 -26.55 10.36 23.74
CA TYR A 367 -25.80 11.18 24.68
C TYR A 367 -25.58 10.46 26.01
N ARG A 368 -24.46 10.76 26.64
CA ARG A 368 -24.11 10.32 27.99
C ARG A 368 -23.68 11.52 28.83
N CYS A 369 -23.89 11.42 30.14
CA CYS A 369 -23.36 12.40 31.10
C CYS A 369 -21.90 12.04 31.46
N ASN A 370 -21.03 13.05 31.51
CA ASN A 370 -19.67 12.96 32.01
C ASN A 370 -19.24 14.35 32.50
N THR A 371 -18.74 14.47 33.72
CA THR A 371 -18.34 15.75 34.32
C THR A 371 -16.84 16.05 34.17
N ASP A 372 -16.08 15.12 33.58
CA ASP A 372 -14.67 15.33 33.29
C ASP A 372 -14.48 16.54 32.34
N PRO A 373 -13.50 17.43 32.58
CA PRO A 373 -13.21 18.54 31.69
C PRO A 373 -12.77 18.08 30.29
N HIS A 374 -13.34 18.71 29.25
CA HIS A 374 -12.92 18.50 27.86
C HIS A 374 -11.61 19.24 27.55
N HIS A 375 -10.72 18.62 26.79
CA HIS A 375 -9.39 19.19 26.50
C HIS A 375 -9.41 20.54 25.75
N ARG A 376 -10.50 20.85 25.02
CA ARG A 376 -10.71 22.14 24.32
C ARG A 376 -11.69 23.10 24.99
N VAL A 377 -12.83 22.58 25.45
CA VAL A 377 -13.97 23.40 25.92
C VAL A 377 -14.10 23.39 27.44
N GLY A 378 -13.15 22.77 28.16
CA GLY A 378 -13.12 22.70 29.61
C GLY A 378 -14.38 22.05 30.18
N SER A 379 -14.90 22.61 31.27
CA SER A 379 -16.10 22.13 31.96
C SER A 379 -17.40 22.78 31.45
N LEU A 380 -17.42 23.30 30.22
CA LEU A 380 -18.60 23.96 29.67
C LEU A 380 -19.80 23.01 29.50
N TYR A 381 -19.53 21.72 29.26
CA TYR A 381 -20.55 20.71 29.02
C TYR A 381 -20.41 19.53 29.99
N ASN A 382 -21.54 19.01 30.45
CA ASN A 382 -21.62 17.78 31.24
C ASN A 382 -22.22 16.61 30.45
N VAL A 383 -22.66 16.86 29.22
CA VAL A 383 -23.24 15.86 28.32
C VAL A 383 -22.42 15.81 27.04
N TYR A 384 -22.10 14.60 26.62
CA TYR A 384 -21.28 14.37 25.44
C TYR A 384 -21.99 13.42 24.49
N PRO A 385 -22.06 13.74 23.20
CA PRO A 385 -22.70 12.87 22.22
C PRO A 385 -21.86 11.60 22.04
N THR A 386 -22.50 10.51 21.66
CA THR A 386 -21.79 9.32 21.21
C THR A 386 -21.32 9.49 19.77
N TYR A 387 -20.31 8.72 19.37
CA TYR A 387 -19.84 8.67 17.99
C TYR A 387 -20.97 8.38 16.98
N ASP A 388 -21.88 7.47 17.33
CA ASP A 388 -22.98 7.08 16.44
C ASP A 388 -23.97 8.22 16.19
N PHE A 389 -24.12 9.15 17.15
CA PHE A 389 -24.98 10.34 17.01
C PHE A 389 -24.25 11.53 16.37
N ALA A 390 -23.04 11.83 16.82
CA ALA A 390 -22.28 12.99 16.34
C ALA A 390 -21.79 12.82 14.90
N CYS A 391 -21.24 11.64 14.56
CA CYS A 391 -20.55 11.45 13.29
C CYS A 391 -21.46 11.68 12.05
N PRO A 392 -22.69 11.13 11.96
CA PRO A 392 -23.56 11.43 10.82
C PRO A 392 -23.93 12.92 10.72
N PHE A 393 -24.22 13.56 11.85
CA PHE A 393 -24.57 14.98 11.89
C PHE A 393 -23.44 15.87 11.36
N VAL A 394 -22.23 15.68 11.88
CA VAL A 394 -21.06 16.49 11.50
C VAL A 394 -20.61 16.18 10.07
N ASP A 395 -20.63 14.91 9.65
CA ASP A 395 -20.35 14.54 8.25
C ASP A 395 -21.30 15.28 7.28
N ALA A 396 -22.60 15.35 7.59
CA ALA A 396 -23.57 16.05 6.75
C ALA A 396 -23.30 17.56 6.68
N LEU A 397 -23.04 18.22 7.82
CA LEU A 397 -22.79 19.66 7.91
C LEU A 397 -21.49 20.10 7.26
N GLU A 398 -20.41 19.32 7.40
CA GLU A 398 -19.12 19.60 6.77
C GLU A 398 -19.14 19.38 5.24
N GLY A 399 -20.25 18.85 4.72
CA GLY A 399 -20.39 18.56 3.31
C GLY A 399 -19.65 17.29 2.90
N VAL A 400 -19.34 16.38 3.82
CA VAL A 400 -18.73 15.07 3.52
C VAL A 400 -19.64 14.32 2.55
N THR A 401 -19.11 13.97 1.40
CA THR A 401 -19.83 13.19 0.38
C THR A 401 -19.69 11.70 0.62
N HIS A 402 -18.48 11.27 0.99
CA HIS A 402 -18.12 9.87 1.18
C HIS A 402 -17.42 9.70 2.53
N ALA A 403 -18.09 9.01 3.44
CA ALA A 403 -17.60 8.65 4.76
C ALA A 403 -16.85 7.31 4.68
N LEU A 404 -15.51 7.37 4.61
CA LEU A 404 -14.68 6.16 4.65
C LEU A 404 -14.68 5.55 6.05
N ARG A 405 -15.03 4.26 6.17
CA ARG A 405 -15.07 3.53 7.44
C ARG A 405 -14.56 2.09 7.27
N SER A 406 -14.02 1.51 8.35
CA SER A 406 -13.63 0.11 8.34
C SER A 406 -14.86 -0.81 8.36
N SER A 407 -14.75 -1.98 7.72
CA SER A 407 -15.83 -2.98 7.63
C SER A 407 -16.28 -3.56 8.97
N GLU A 408 -15.53 -3.33 10.06
CA GLU A 408 -15.93 -3.71 11.43
C GLU A 408 -17.16 -2.91 11.93
N TYR A 409 -17.50 -1.80 11.27
CA TYR A 409 -18.68 -0.99 11.57
C TYR A 409 -19.87 -1.30 10.65
N HIS A 410 -19.81 -2.35 9.82
CA HIS A 410 -20.82 -2.64 8.80
C HIS A 410 -22.25 -2.62 9.33
N ASP A 411 -22.50 -3.30 10.45
CA ASP A 411 -23.81 -3.36 11.08
C ASP A 411 -24.34 -1.97 11.47
N ARG A 412 -23.46 -1.00 11.74
CA ARG A 412 -23.82 0.38 12.11
C ARG A 412 -24.12 1.28 10.92
N ASN A 413 -23.93 0.82 9.68
CA ASN A 413 -24.26 1.63 8.51
C ASN A 413 -25.76 1.93 8.44
N ALA A 414 -26.61 0.93 8.74
CA ALA A 414 -28.05 1.13 8.80
C ALA A 414 -28.45 2.15 9.87
N GLN A 415 -27.81 2.08 11.05
CA GLN A 415 -27.97 3.05 12.13
C GLN A 415 -27.56 4.46 11.68
N TYR A 416 -26.42 4.62 11.02
CA TYR A 416 -25.94 5.91 10.52
C TYR A 416 -26.96 6.56 9.57
N TYR A 417 -27.48 5.80 8.59
CA TYR A 417 -28.48 6.32 7.65
C TYR A 417 -29.81 6.64 8.32
N ARG A 418 -30.23 5.82 9.29
CA ARG A 418 -31.47 6.06 10.04
C ARG A 418 -31.38 7.35 10.87
N ILE A 419 -30.24 7.57 11.54
CA ILE A 419 -30.00 8.80 12.31
C ILE A 419 -30.02 10.03 11.40
N LEU A 420 -29.35 9.98 10.23
CA LEU A 420 -29.41 11.08 9.24
C LEU A 420 -30.83 11.40 8.82
N GLN A 421 -31.64 10.37 8.53
CA GLN A 421 -33.03 10.52 8.15
C GLN A 421 -33.86 11.16 9.27
N ASP A 422 -33.70 10.68 10.50
CA ASP A 422 -34.45 11.18 11.65
C ASP A 422 -34.11 12.66 11.95
N MET A 423 -32.85 13.06 11.74
CA MET A 423 -32.36 14.45 11.80
C MET A 423 -32.77 15.32 10.59
N GLY A 424 -33.31 14.72 9.51
CA GLY A 424 -33.67 15.45 8.29
C GLY A 424 -32.47 15.95 7.48
N LEU A 425 -31.32 15.27 7.57
CA LEU A 425 -30.06 15.69 6.96
C LEU A 425 -29.79 15.00 5.62
N ARG A 426 -28.92 15.62 4.81
CA ARG A 426 -28.45 15.04 3.55
C ARG A 426 -27.77 13.70 3.81
N ARG A 427 -28.06 12.73 2.93
CA ARG A 427 -27.36 11.44 2.90
C ARG A 427 -25.87 11.60 2.58
N VAL A 428 -25.03 10.92 3.37
CA VAL A 428 -23.58 10.79 3.16
C VAL A 428 -23.30 9.33 2.82
N GLU A 429 -22.65 9.07 1.70
CA GLU A 429 -22.39 7.70 1.27
C GLU A 429 -21.26 7.07 2.08
N ILE A 430 -21.47 5.86 2.60
CA ILE A 430 -20.42 5.14 3.34
C ILE A 430 -19.60 4.30 2.37
N TYR A 431 -18.28 4.51 2.38
CA TYR A 431 -17.33 3.64 1.69
C TYR A 431 -16.60 2.76 2.70
N GLU A 432 -16.77 1.45 2.58
CA GLU A 432 -16.19 0.48 3.51
C GLU A 432 -14.85 -0.08 3.02
N PHE A 433 -13.88 -0.20 3.92
CA PHE A 433 -12.60 -0.85 3.64
C PHE A 433 -12.22 -1.86 4.74
N SER A 434 -11.47 -2.90 4.40
CA SER A 434 -10.94 -3.83 5.40
C SER A 434 -9.91 -3.15 6.32
N ARG A 435 -9.99 -3.41 7.63
CA ARG A 435 -8.93 -3.03 8.56
C ARG A 435 -7.61 -3.71 8.19
N LEU A 436 -6.50 -2.98 8.26
CA LEU A 436 -5.16 -3.54 8.06
C LEU A 436 -4.67 -4.21 9.34
N ASN A 437 -4.44 -5.52 9.27
CA ASN A 437 -3.79 -6.30 10.31
C ASN A 437 -2.49 -6.90 9.77
N MET A 438 -1.43 -6.85 10.57
CA MET A 438 -0.11 -7.38 10.22
C MET A 438 0.23 -8.57 11.11
N VAL A 439 0.93 -9.57 10.58
CA VAL A 439 1.47 -10.65 11.41
C VAL A 439 2.45 -10.10 12.45
N TYR A 440 2.59 -10.79 13.58
CA TYR A 440 3.53 -10.46 14.66
C TYR A 440 3.38 -9.03 15.21
N THR A 441 2.18 -8.45 15.10
CA THR A 441 1.92 -7.04 15.40
C THR A 441 0.74 -6.87 16.34
N LEU A 442 0.88 -5.98 17.31
CA LEU A 442 -0.18 -5.56 18.22
C LEU A 442 -0.68 -4.17 17.80
N LEU A 443 -1.97 -4.04 17.49
CA LEU A 443 -2.56 -2.73 17.13
C LEU A 443 -3.44 -2.16 18.26
N SER A 444 -3.71 -2.94 19.30
CA SER A 444 -4.49 -2.48 20.45
C SER A 444 -3.75 -1.39 21.22
N LYS A 445 -4.38 -0.21 21.36
CA LYS A 445 -3.86 0.93 22.16
C LYS A 445 -3.45 0.50 23.57
N ARG A 446 -4.29 -0.32 24.24
CA ARG A 446 -4.03 -0.84 25.58
C ARG A 446 -2.74 -1.66 25.64
N LYS A 447 -2.52 -2.53 24.65
CA LYS A 447 -1.33 -3.40 24.61
C LYS A 447 -0.08 -2.60 24.26
N LEU A 448 -0.15 -1.66 23.31
CA LEU A 448 0.98 -0.77 22.97
C LEU A 448 1.39 0.10 24.17
N LEU A 449 0.42 0.68 24.88
CA LEU A 449 0.67 1.46 26.10
C LEU A 449 1.41 0.64 27.16
N TRP A 450 1.06 -0.64 27.32
CA TRP A 450 1.74 -1.54 28.25
C TRP A 450 3.25 -1.67 27.95
N PHE A 451 3.65 -1.80 26.67
CA PHE A 451 5.07 -1.87 26.31
C PHE A 451 5.86 -0.61 26.68
N VAL A 452 5.24 0.56 26.51
CA VAL A 452 5.82 1.86 26.89
C VAL A 452 5.94 1.97 28.41
N GLN A 453 4.85 1.70 29.14
CA GLN A 453 4.82 1.79 30.60
C GLN A 453 5.79 0.82 31.28
N ASN A 454 5.98 -0.37 30.71
CA ASN A 454 6.90 -1.40 31.22
C ASN A 454 8.32 -1.26 30.66
N LYS A 455 8.63 -0.15 29.96
CA LYS A 455 9.97 0.15 29.41
C LYS A 455 10.55 -0.98 28.56
N LYS A 456 9.69 -1.74 27.87
CA LYS A 456 10.08 -2.77 26.90
C LYS A 456 10.45 -2.16 25.54
N VAL A 457 10.00 -0.93 25.31
CA VAL A 457 10.37 -0.06 24.20
C VAL A 457 10.82 1.30 24.69
N GLU A 458 11.48 2.08 23.83
CA GLU A 458 11.92 3.45 24.14
C GLU A 458 10.72 4.38 24.39
N ASP A 459 9.84 4.48 23.40
CA ASP A 459 8.65 5.33 23.39
C ASP A 459 7.72 4.93 22.22
N TRP A 460 6.74 5.76 21.89
CA TRP A 460 5.82 5.53 20.77
C TRP A 460 6.46 5.64 19.38
N THR A 461 7.67 6.18 19.29
CA THR A 461 8.47 6.30 18.06
C THR A 461 9.45 5.15 17.89
N ASP A 462 9.46 4.17 18.80
CA ASP A 462 10.36 3.02 18.74
C ASP A 462 10.23 2.29 17.39
N PRO A 463 11.34 1.96 16.69
CA PRO A 463 11.31 1.27 15.39
C PRO A 463 10.59 -0.08 15.38
N ARG A 464 10.43 -0.72 16.54
CA ARG A 464 9.69 -2.00 16.68
C ARG A 464 8.18 -1.79 16.76
N PHE A 465 7.72 -0.56 17.03
CA PHE A 465 6.29 -0.25 17.09
C PHE A 465 5.68 -0.14 15.68
N PRO A 466 4.41 -0.56 15.52
CA PRO A 466 3.66 -0.37 14.28
C PRO A 466 3.09 1.05 14.14
N THR A 467 3.55 2.01 14.96
CA THR A 467 3.19 3.42 14.86
C THR A 467 3.73 4.03 13.57
N VAL A 468 3.09 5.08 13.06
CA VAL A 468 3.57 5.78 11.85
C VAL A 468 5.00 6.27 12.05
N GLN A 469 5.28 6.93 13.17
CA GLN A 469 6.63 7.39 13.49
C GLN A 469 7.61 6.22 13.68
N GLY A 470 7.21 5.12 14.31
CA GLY A 470 8.05 3.94 14.50
C GLY A 470 8.50 3.31 13.18
N ILE A 471 7.56 3.00 12.29
CA ILE A 471 7.88 2.36 11.00
C ILE A 471 8.69 3.29 10.08
N VAL A 472 8.43 4.61 10.10
CA VAL A 472 9.22 5.59 9.35
C VAL A 472 10.62 5.75 9.95
N ARG A 473 10.75 5.77 11.28
CA ARG A 473 12.06 5.77 11.98
C ARG A 473 12.85 4.50 11.72
N ARG A 474 12.19 3.34 11.53
CA ARG A 474 12.83 2.10 11.08
C ARG A 474 13.36 2.19 9.65
N GLY A 475 12.81 3.08 8.81
CA GLY A 475 13.25 3.32 7.43
C GLY A 475 12.22 2.96 6.36
N LEU A 476 10.94 2.80 6.75
CA LEU A 476 9.86 2.67 5.78
C LEU A 476 9.60 4.01 5.08
N LYS A 477 9.57 3.97 3.74
CA LYS A 477 9.11 5.10 2.92
C LYS A 477 7.59 5.13 2.89
N VAL A 478 7.02 6.34 3.02
CA VAL A 478 5.56 6.55 2.99
C VAL A 478 4.98 6.10 1.66
N GLU A 479 5.73 6.32 0.57
CA GLU A 479 5.39 5.87 -0.77
C GLU A 479 5.22 4.35 -0.84
N ALA A 480 6.05 3.59 -0.11
CA ALA A 480 5.93 2.14 -0.02
C ALA A 480 4.64 1.73 0.70
N LEU A 481 4.29 2.44 1.77
CA LEU A 481 3.07 2.21 2.53
C LEU A 481 1.82 2.51 1.68
N ILE A 482 1.82 3.60 0.91
CA ILE A 482 0.75 3.94 -0.03
C ILE A 482 0.58 2.83 -1.07
N GLN A 483 1.66 2.43 -1.75
CA GLN A 483 1.62 1.34 -2.73
C GLN A 483 1.09 0.04 -2.12
N PHE A 484 1.53 -0.29 -0.90
CA PHE A 484 1.07 -1.47 -0.19
C PHE A 484 -0.42 -1.42 0.17
N ILE A 485 -0.95 -0.26 0.54
CA ILE A 485 -2.38 -0.07 0.82
C ILE A 485 -3.21 -0.18 -0.46
N LEU A 486 -2.78 0.48 -1.55
CA LEU A 486 -3.50 0.47 -2.82
C LEU A 486 -3.53 -0.93 -3.46
N GLN A 487 -2.45 -1.71 -3.34
CA GLN A 487 -2.40 -3.09 -3.82
C GLN A 487 -3.43 -4.02 -3.16
N GLN A 488 -3.96 -3.67 -1.98
CA GLN A 488 -4.99 -4.47 -1.31
C GLN A 488 -6.37 -4.33 -1.97
N GLY A 489 -6.57 -3.29 -2.78
CA GLY A 489 -7.83 -2.99 -3.46
C GLY A 489 -9.00 -2.68 -2.51
N ALA A 490 -10.21 -2.69 -3.06
CA ALA A 490 -11.47 -2.47 -2.34
C ALA A 490 -11.93 -3.68 -1.50
N SER A 491 -11.05 -4.66 -1.26
CA SER A 491 -11.42 -5.88 -0.54
C SER A 491 -11.90 -5.54 0.87
N LYS A 492 -13.11 -5.99 1.20
CA LYS A 492 -13.71 -5.90 2.54
C LYS A 492 -13.23 -7.01 3.48
N ASN A 493 -12.52 -8.01 2.96
CA ASN A 493 -12.07 -9.17 3.73
C ASN A 493 -10.94 -8.79 4.70
N LEU A 494 -11.09 -9.24 5.94
CA LEU A 494 -10.06 -9.15 6.97
C LEU A 494 -8.92 -10.10 6.64
N ASN A 495 -7.84 -9.55 6.09
CA ASN A 495 -6.64 -10.31 5.74
C ASN A 495 -5.51 -9.97 6.73
N LEU A 496 -4.82 -11.01 7.20
CA LEU A 496 -3.60 -10.87 7.99
C LEU A 496 -2.41 -10.76 7.03
N MET A 497 -1.76 -9.61 7.01
CA MET A 497 -0.73 -9.27 6.04
C MET A 497 0.68 -9.56 6.55
N GLU A 498 1.56 -9.99 5.65
CA GLU A 498 2.97 -10.29 5.92
C GLU A 498 3.84 -9.03 5.76
N TRP A 499 4.73 -8.77 6.72
CA TRP A 499 5.66 -7.62 6.67
C TRP A 499 6.61 -7.67 5.48
N ASP A 500 7.02 -8.88 5.07
CA ASP A 500 7.94 -9.11 3.95
C ASP A 500 7.46 -8.45 2.66
N LYS A 501 6.14 -8.41 2.42
CA LYS A 501 5.56 -7.76 1.24
C LYS A 501 5.79 -6.25 1.28
N LEU A 502 5.50 -5.61 2.42
CA LEU A 502 5.70 -4.18 2.61
C LEU A 502 7.19 -3.80 2.50
N TRP A 503 8.08 -4.59 3.10
CA TRP A 503 9.52 -4.36 3.03
C TRP A 503 10.09 -4.61 1.63
N THR A 504 9.55 -5.58 0.88
CA THR A 504 9.91 -5.80 -0.53
C THR A 504 9.56 -4.58 -1.38
N ILE A 505 8.38 -3.97 -1.17
CA ILE A 505 7.98 -2.74 -1.84
C ILE A 505 8.93 -1.61 -1.45
N ASN A 506 9.22 -1.45 -0.16
CA ASN A 506 10.14 -0.44 0.34
C ASN A 506 11.53 -0.56 -0.29
N LYS A 507 12.07 -1.78 -0.36
CA LYS A 507 13.36 -2.08 -1.02
C LYS A 507 13.39 -1.63 -2.48
N LYS A 508 12.33 -1.89 -3.24
CA LYS A 508 12.22 -1.46 -4.65
C LYS A 508 12.28 0.05 -4.81
N ILE A 509 11.88 0.82 -3.79
CA ILE A 509 11.93 2.28 -3.77
C ILE A 509 13.33 2.78 -3.37
N ILE A 510 13.95 2.18 -2.35
CA ILE A 510 15.23 2.68 -1.79
C ILE A 510 16.47 2.19 -2.55
N ASP A 511 16.50 0.94 -3.04
CA ASP A 511 17.69 0.34 -3.70
C ASP A 511 18.18 1.13 -4.92
N PRO A 512 17.32 1.63 -5.83
CA PRO A 512 17.78 2.36 -7.01
C PRO A 512 18.44 3.70 -6.69
N VAL A 513 18.21 4.27 -5.50
CA VAL A 513 18.61 5.64 -5.14
C VAL A 513 19.61 5.71 -3.98
N CYS A 514 19.73 4.66 -3.16
CA CYS A 514 20.58 4.70 -1.96
C CYS A 514 22.08 4.72 -2.28
N ALA A 515 22.83 5.53 -1.52
CA ALA A 515 24.29 5.53 -1.59
C ALA A 515 24.88 4.24 -1.01
N ARG A 516 25.94 3.71 -1.63
CA ARG A 516 26.58 2.46 -1.21
C ARG A 516 27.89 2.73 -0.48
N HIS A 517 27.95 2.17 0.72
CA HIS A 517 29.06 2.25 1.64
C HIS A 517 29.60 0.85 1.96
N THR A 518 30.79 0.83 2.54
CA THR A 518 31.42 -0.41 2.97
C THR A 518 31.68 -0.36 4.46
N ALA A 519 31.40 -1.46 5.14
CA ALA A 519 31.72 -1.63 6.55
C ALA A 519 32.14 -3.08 6.83
N VAL A 520 33.00 -3.27 7.82
CA VAL A 520 33.38 -4.59 8.37
C VAL A 520 33.04 -4.63 9.85
N LEU A 521 32.69 -5.80 10.38
CA LEU A 521 32.41 -5.93 11.82
C LEU A 521 33.69 -5.73 12.65
N THR A 522 33.58 -5.02 13.77
CA THR A 522 34.77 -4.67 14.58
C THR A 522 35.49 -5.92 15.09
N ASP A 523 34.73 -6.91 15.57
CA ASP A 523 35.24 -8.13 16.21
C ASP A 523 35.34 -9.32 15.23
N GLN A 524 34.84 -9.16 13.99
CA GLN A 524 34.86 -10.20 12.95
C GLN A 524 35.45 -9.64 11.66
N ARG A 525 36.64 -9.05 11.75
CA ARG A 525 37.43 -8.59 10.61
C ARG A 525 38.77 -9.31 10.52
N VAL A 526 39.26 -9.48 9.30
CA VAL A 526 40.55 -10.10 9.00
C VAL A 526 41.36 -9.12 8.16
N ILE A 527 42.64 -8.97 8.48
CA ILE A 527 43.54 -8.17 7.64
C ILE A 527 43.98 -8.98 6.42
N PHE A 528 43.93 -8.37 5.25
CA PHE A 528 44.46 -8.92 4.01
C PHE A 528 45.59 -8.02 3.50
N THR A 529 46.79 -8.60 3.44
CA THR A 529 48.01 -7.93 3.00
C THR A 529 48.31 -8.28 1.54
N LEU A 530 48.29 -7.26 0.67
CA LEU A 530 48.59 -7.33 -0.76
C LEU A 530 50.07 -7.02 -0.99
N THR A 531 50.88 -8.04 -1.28
CA THR A 531 52.35 -7.94 -1.36
C THR A 531 52.84 -7.03 -2.49
N ASN A 532 52.12 -6.99 -3.62
CA ASN A 532 52.36 -6.08 -4.74
C ASN A 532 51.37 -4.88 -4.76
N GLY A 533 50.66 -4.65 -3.65
CA GLY A 533 49.76 -3.53 -3.47
C GLY A 533 50.51 -2.20 -3.27
N PRO A 534 49.80 -1.05 -3.32
CA PRO A 534 50.42 0.26 -3.15
C PRO A 534 50.91 0.47 -1.72
N GLU A 535 52.23 0.59 -1.53
CA GLU A 535 52.84 0.86 -0.22
C GLU A 535 52.47 2.26 0.32
N LYS A 536 52.43 3.27 -0.56
CA LYS A 536 51.96 4.61 -0.22
C LYS A 536 50.46 4.70 -0.51
N PRO A 537 49.61 4.94 0.51
CA PRO A 537 48.18 5.08 0.29
C PRO A 537 47.86 6.19 -0.69
N PHE A 538 46.90 5.97 -1.58
CA PHE A 538 46.38 6.98 -2.49
C PHE A 538 44.86 6.94 -2.57
N VAL A 539 44.25 8.04 -3.00
CA VAL A 539 42.78 8.18 -3.03
C VAL A 539 42.27 8.24 -4.47
N ARG A 540 41.19 7.52 -4.76
CA ARG A 540 40.40 7.71 -5.99
C ARG A 540 38.98 8.12 -5.66
N ILE A 541 38.41 8.92 -6.54
CA ILE A 541 37.00 9.30 -6.48
C ILE A 541 36.18 8.32 -7.31
N LEU A 542 35.26 7.63 -6.64
CA LEU A 542 34.39 6.61 -7.23
C LEU A 542 32.92 6.99 -7.07
N PRO A 543 32.01 6.53 -7.94
CA PRO A 543 30.58 6.72 -7.71
C PRO A 543 30.12 5.94 -6.46
N ARG A 544 29.24 6.54 -5.64
CA ARG A 544 28.60 5.81 -4.52
C ARG A 544 27.58 4.81 -5.02
N HIS A 545 26.98 5.04 -6.20
CA HIS A 545 26.06 4.10 -6.82
C HIS A 545 26.23 4.13 -8.34
N LYS A 546 26.72 3.02 -8.92
CA LYS A 546 27.09 2.95 -10.35
C LYS A 546 25.96 3.31 -11.32
N LYS A 547 24.70 3.09 -10.92
CA LYS A 547 23.51 3.37 -11.74
C LYS A 547 22.74 4.63 -11.32
N CYS A 548 23.19 5.35 -10.28
CA CYS A 548 22.49 6.51 -9.73
C CYS A 548 23.50 7.62 -9.48
N GLU A 549 23.59 8.55 -10.44
CA GLU A 549 24.48 9.72 -10.33
C GLU A 549 24.12 10.61 -9.13
N GLY A 550 22.82 10.71 -8.80
CA GLY A 550 22.32 11.49 -7.66
C GLY A 550 22.81 11.01 -6.29
N ALA A 551 23.29 9.75 -6.18
CA ALA A 551 23.92 9.25 -4.96
C ALA A 551 25.30 9.87 -4.69
N GLY A 552 25.86 10.60 -5.66
CA GLY A 552 27.14 11.29 -5.53
C GLY A 552 28.36 10.37 -5.61
N LYS A 553 29.49 10.90 -5.17
CA LYS A 553 30.81 10.25 -5.25
C LYS A 553 31.39 10.00 -3.85
N LYS A 554 32.27 9.02 -3.73
CA LYS A 554 33.04 8.67 -2.53
C LYS A 554 34.53 8.73 -2.81
N ALA A 555 35.29 9.20 -1.84
CA ALA A 555 36.74 9.08 -1.84
C ALA A 555 37.10 7.72 -1.23
N THR A 556 37.76 6.86 -1.99
CA THR A 556 38.20 5.54 -1.54
C THR A 556 39.72 5.52 -1.51
N THR A 557 40.27 5.18 -0.35
CA THR A 557 41.71 5.03 -0.13
C THR A 557 42.15 3.63 -0.51
N PHE A 558 43.24 3.52 -1.26
CA PHE A 558 43.86 2.29 -1.72
C PHE A 558 45.22 2.15 -1.05
N THR A 559 45.49 1.00 -0.43
CA THR A 559 46.70 0.71 0.36
C THR A 559 46.98 -0.80 0.34
N ASN A 560 48.21 -1.23 0.56
CA ASN A 560 48.57 -2.64 0.59
C ASN A 560 47.94 -3.46 1.73
N ARG A 561 47.37 -2.83 2.76
CA ARG A 561 46.72 -3.51 3.90
C ARG A 561 45.24 -3.14 3.98
N ILE A 562 44.36 -4.13 3.83
CA ILE A 562 42.91 -3.93 3.82
C ILE A 562 42.18 -4.86 4.78
N TRP A 563 41.07 -4.40 5.35
CA TRP A 563 40.17 -5.17 6.18
C TRP A 563 39.09 -5.84 5.33
N LEU A 564 38.83 -7.12 5.62
CA LEU A 564 37.74 -7.92 5.10
C LEU A 564 36.84 -8.37 6.25
N ASP A 565 35.56 -8.65 5.98
CA ASP A 565 34.72 -9.38 6.93
C ASP A 565 35.22 -10.82 7.08
N TYR A 566 35.20 -11.35 8.30
CA TYR A 566 35.64 -12.71 8.59
C TYR A 566 34.85 -13.76 7.81
N ALA A 567 33.53 -13.56 7.64
CA ALA A 567 32.68 -14.46 6.88
C ALA A 567 33.08 -14.56 5.39
N ASP A 568 33.59 -13.47 4.82
CA ASP A 568 34.14 -13.47 3.47
C ASP A 568 35.50 -14.15 3.46
N ALA A 569 36.38 -13.83 4.42
CA ALA A 569 37.72 -14.41 4.56
C ALA A 569 37.70 -15.93 4.79
N SER A 570 36.74 -16.46 5.54
CA SER A 570 36.60 -17.90 5.83
C SER A 570 36.04 -18.71 4.68
N ALA A 571 35.39 -18.06 3.71
CA ALA A 571 34.89 -18.70 2.50
C ALA A 571 35.97 -18.84 1.41
N ILE A 572 37.14 -18.21 1.60
CA ILE A 572 38.24 -18.15 0.63
C ILE A 572 39.16 -19.36 0.78
N SER A 573 39.56 -19.94 -0.35
CA SER A 573 40.60 -20.97 -0.40
C SER A 573 41.96 -20.42 -0.83
N LYS A 574 43.04 -21.07 -0.39
CA LYS A 574 44.39 -20.79 -0.88
C LYS A 574 44.47 -21.01 -2.40
N GLY A 575 45.04 -20.06 -3.12
CA GLY A 575 45.14 -20.03 -4.59
C GLY A 575 43.88 -19.51 -5.29
N GLU A 576 42.83 -19.15 -4.55
CA GLU A 576 41.60 -18.63 -5.14
C GLU A 576 41.77 -17.18 -5.61
N GLU A 577 41.23 -16.88 -6.79
CA GLU A 577 41.13 -15.52 -7.32
C GLU A 577 39.79 -14.89 -6.93
N VAL A 578 39.85 -13.73 -6.28
CA VAL A 578 38.69 -13.00 -5.77
C VAL A 578 38.65 -11.60 -6.35
N THR A 579 37.45 -11.03 -6.52
CA THR A 579 37.32 -9.62 -6.92
C THR A 579 37.15 -8.74 -5.69
N LEU A 580 38.09 -7.82 -5.50
CA LEU A 580 37.96 -6.67 -4.60
C LEU A 580 37.07 -5.63 -5.30
N MET A 581 35.87 -5.41 -4.76
CA MET A 581 34.88 -4.52 -5.36
C MET A 581 35.48 -3.12 -5.60
N ASP A 582 35.27 -2.59 -6.81
CA ASP A 582 35.79 -1.30 -7.28
C ASP A 582 37.32 -1.13 -7.33
N TRP A 583 38.08 -2.21 -7.14
CA TRP A 583 39.53 -2.22 -7.29
C TRP A 583 39.99 -3.12 -8.45
N GLY A 584 39.65 -4.41 -8.42
CA GLY A 584 40.17 -5.41 -9.36
C GLY A 584 40.22 -6.80 -8.74
N ASN A 585 40.90 -7.74 -9.38
CA ASN A 585 41.09 -9.08 -8.82
C ASN A 585 42.34 -9.16 -7.93
N ALA A 586 42.34 -10.11 -7.01
CA ALA A 586 43.49 -10.49 -6.19
C ALA A 586 43.54 -12.02 -6.03
N ILE A 587 44.74 -12.57 -5.94
CA ILE A 587 45.00 -14.00 -5.73
C ILE A 587 45.47 -14.19 -4.29
N ILE A 588 44.91 -15.19 -3.62
CA ILE A 588 45.17 -15.45 -2.20
C ILE A 588 46.29 -16.49 -2.10
N ASN A 589 47.47 -16.06 -1.69
CA ASN A 589 48.67 -16.89 -1.67
C ASN A 589 48.82 -17.66 -0.36
N GLU A 590 48.39 -17.08 0.76
CA GLU A 590 48.54 -17.66 2.10
C GLU A 590 47.36 -17.27 2.99
N ILE A 591 46.96 -18.19 3.86
CA ILE A 591 45.94 -17.99 4.91
C ILE A 591 46.62 -18.32 6.24
N LYS A 592 46.80 -17.32 7.09
CA LYS A 592 47.40 -17.49 8.42
C LYS A 592 46.30 -17.72 9.45
N MET A 593 46.51 -18.73 10.30
CA MET A 593 45.56 -19.12 11.33
C MET A 593 46.25 -19.27 12.68
N GLU A 594 45.59 -18.81 13.74
CA GLU A 594 46.00 -19.04 15.13
C GLU A 594 44.82 -19.66 15.88
N GLY A 595 45.03 -20.79 16.56
CA GLY A 595 43.98 -21.49 17.30
C GLY A 595 42.76 -21.91 16.46
N GLY A 596 42.94 -22.10 15.14
CA GLY A 596 41.85 -22.42 14.21
C GLY A 596 41.04 -21.22 13.71
N VAL A 597 41.43 -19.99 14.08
CA VAL A 597 40.82 -18.73 13.62
C VAL A 597 41.74 -18.07 12.61
N ILE A 598 41.17 -17.57 11.49
CA ILE A 598 41.94 -16.82 10.49
C ILE A 598 42.30 -15.45 11.06
N THR A 599 43.60 -15.14 11.11
CA THR A 599 44.10 -13.86 11.62
C THR A 599 44.54 -12.91 10.51
N GLU A 600 45.09 -13.46 9.42
CA GLU A 600 45.59 -12.68 8.27
C GLU A 600 45.49 -13.49 6.97
N LEU A 601 45.21 -12.78 5.88
CA LEU A 601 45.37 -13.27 4.51
C LEU A 601 46.57 -12.57 3.87
N VAL A 602 47.33 -13.28 3.04
CA VAL A 602 48.42 -12.69 2.24
C VAL A 602 48.23 -13.08 0.78
N GLY A 603 48.42 -12.14 -0.13
CA GLY A 603 48.15 -12.35 -1.54
C GLY A 603 48.64 -11.21 -2.41
N GLU A 604 48.25 -11.21 -3.67
CA GLU A 604 48.70 -10.24 -4.66
C GLU A 604 47.55 -9.75 -5.55
N LEU A 605 47.60 -8.49 -5.95
CA LEU A 605 46.72 -7.91 -6.95
C LEU A 605 47.00 -8.54 -8.32
N HIS A 606 45.94 -8.96 -8.98
CA HIS A 606 45.95 -9.49 -10.34
C HIS A 606 45.01 -8.62 -11.20
N LEU A 607 45.43 -7.39 -11.49
CA LEU A 607 44.57 -6.40 -12.18
C LEU A 607 44.30 -6.73 -13.65
N GLU A 608 45.12 -7.60 -14.26
CA GLU A 608 44.90 -8.15 -15.60
C GLU A 608 43.78 -9.21 -15.62
N GLY A 609 43.42 -9.73 -14.44
CA GLY A 609 42.34 -10.69 -14.26
C GLY A 609 40.95 -10.12 -14.60
N SER A 610 40.03 -11.01 -14.96
CA SER A 610 38.67 -10.62 -15.32
C SER A 610 37.73 -10.69 -14.12
N VAL A 611 37.12 -9.55 -13.77
CA VAL A 611 36.07 -9.47 -12.73
C VAL A 611 34.78 -10.25 -13.08
N LYS A 612 34.70 -10.81 -14.30
CA LYS A 612 33.58 -11.63 -14.77
C LYS A 612 33.79 -13.12 -14.52
N THR A 613 35.04 -13.57 -14.37
CA THR A 613 35.40 -15.00 -14.22
C THR A 613 35.51 -15.43 -12.77
N THR A 614 35.67 -14.48 -11.85
CA THR A 614 35.74 -14.74 -10.41
C THR A 614 34.38 -15.11 -9.83
N ARG A 615 34.36 -16.17 -9.01
CA ARG A 615 33.16 -16.60 -8.29
C ARG A 615 32.80 -15.63 -7.18
N MET A 616 33.80 -15.13 -6.47
CA MET A 616 33.61 -14.36 -5.24
C MET A 616 33.99 -12.89 -5.42
N LYS A 617 33.10 -12.01 -4.97
CA LYS A 617 33.27 -10.55 -5.01
C LYS A 617 33.10 -10.00 -3.61
N ILE A 618 34.16 -9.45 -3.04
CA ILE A 618 34.21 -9.05 -1.63
C ILE A 618 34.35 -7.55 -1.50
N THR A 619 33.78 -7.03 -0.41
CA THR A 619 33.95 -5.66 0.01
C THR A 619 35.18 -5.55 0.91
N TRP A 620 35.82 -4.38 0.91
CA TRP A 620 37.06 -4.16 1.66
C TRP A 620 37.14 -2.72 2.16
N LEU A 621 37.89 -2.52 3.25
CA LEU A 621 38.25 -1.20 3.77
C LEU A 621 39.76 -1.06 3.85
N ALA A 622 40.29 0.13 3.56
CA ALA A 622 41.69 0.42 3.84
C ALA A 622 41.96 0.34 5.35
N ASP A 623 43.10 -0.25 5.73
CA ASP A 623 43.61 -0.13 7.10
C ASP A 623 44.16 1.28 7.33
N MET A 624 43.34 2.14 7.95
CA MET A 624 43.63 3.55 8.19
C MET A 624 42.90 4.07 9.43
N GLU A 625 43.35 5.21 9.98
CA GLU A 625 42.79 5.77 11.22
C GLU A 625 41.43 6.44 11.03
N GLU A 626 41.10 6.88 9.80
CA GLU A 626 39.92 7.67 9.51
C GLU A 626 38.63 6.86 9.37
N LEU A 627 38.69 5.54 9.57
CA LEU A 627 37.51 4.66 9.60
C LEU A 627 36.48 5.16 10.62
N VAL A 628 35.20 4.96 10.31
CA VAL A 628 34.09 5.51 11.08
C VAL A 628 33.50 4.43 11.97
N PRO A 629 33.47 4.60 13.31
CA PRO A 629 32.81 3.64 14.17
C PRO A 629 31.29 3.67 13.94
N LEU A 630 30.70 2.50 13.77
CA LEU A 630 29.29 2.28 13.52
C LEU A 630 28.70 1.36 14.59
N SER A 631 27.44 1.62 14.91
CA SER A 631 26.54 0.73 15.64
C SER A 631 25.44 0.29 14.68
N LEU A 632 25.49 -0.97 14.26
CA LEU A 632 24.48 -1.58 13.40
C LEU A 632 23.40 -2.18 14.30
N VAL A 633 22.19 -1.63 14.25
CA VAL A 633 21.08 -2.04 15.11
C VAL A 633 20.05 -2.80 14.28
N GLU A 634 19.83 -4.05 14.64
CA GLU A 634 18.83 -4.94 14.06
C GLU A 634 17.62 -5.05 15.00
N PHE A 635 16.43 -5.13 14.43
CA PHE A 635 15.18 -5.23 15.17
C PHE A 635 14.39 -6.46 14.76
N ASP A 636 13.78 -7.12 15.74
CA ASP A 636 12.85 -8.23 15.56
C ASP A 636 11.45 -7.84 16.06
N TYR A 637 10.48 -8.73 15.84
CA TYR A 637 9.10 -8.56 16.28
C TYR A 637 8.98 -8.55 17.80
N LEU A 638 8.04 -7.77 18.34
CA LEU A 638 7.77 -7.72 19.78
C LEU A 638 7.12 -9.00 20.33
N ILE A 639 6.50 -9.80 19.47
CA ILE A 639 5.84 -11.06 19.80
C ILE A 639 6.28 -12.17 18.85
N CYS A 640 6.28 -13.41 19.34
CA CYS A 640 6.69 -14.59 18.58
C CYS A 640 5.55 -15.25 17.77
N LYS A 641 4.29 -14.96 18.10
CA LYS A 641 3.13 -15.53 17.39
C LYS A 641 2.70 -14.65 16.21
N LYS A 642 2.36 -15.29 15.08
CA LYS A 642 1.87 -14.61 13.87
C LYS A 642 0.58 -13.82 14.12
N LYS A 643 -0.38 -14.42 14.83
CA LYS A 643 -1.66 -13.79 15.15
C LYS A 643 -1.62 -13.32 16.60
N GLU A 644 -2.16 -12.13 16.83
CA GLU A 644 -2.36 -11.59 18.18
C GLU A 644 -3.25 -12.52 19.01
N ASP A 645 -2.82 -12.78 20.25
CA ASP A 645 -3.54 -13.57 21.25
C ASP A 645 -4.15 -12.63 22.32
N GLU A 646 -5.20 -13.07 23.02
CA GLU A 646 -5.76 -12.30 24.13
C GLU A 646 -4.73 -12.14 25.25
N ASP A 647 -4.00 -13.22 25.58
CA ASP A 647 -2.83 -13.19 26.46
C ASP A 647 -1.53 -13.06 25.65
N PHE A 648 -1.19 -11.82 25.31
CA PHE A 648 0.02 -11.53 24.55
C PHE A 648 1.31 -11.63 25.39
N LEU A 649 1.19 -11.68 26.73
CA LEU A 649 2.35 -11.64 27.64
C LEU A 649 3.16 -12.94 27.59
N GLU A 650 2.51 -14.08 27.37
CA GLU A 650 3.18 -15.38 27.19
C GLU A 650 3.96 -15.46 25.87
N ASN A 651 3.72 -14.53 24.95
CA ASN A 651 4.20 -14.60 23.57
C ASN A 651 5.20 -13.49 23.24
N LEU A 652 5.76 -12.82 24.24
CA LEU A 652 6.77 -11.78 24.08
C LEU A 652 8.06 -12.36 23.52
N ASN A 653 8.68 -11.65 22.58
CA ASN A 653 9.99 -12.03 22.06
C ASN A 653 11.10 -11.58 23.04
N PRO A 654 11.97 -12.50 23.52
CA PRO A 654 13.04 -12.14 24.45
C PRO A 654 14.16 -11.30 23.81
N CYS A 655 14.39 -11.43 22.50
CA CYS A 655 15.41 -10.68 21.77
C CYS A 655 14.79 -9.89 20.61
N THR A 656 14.55 -8.60 20.83
CA THR A 656 13.89 -7.72 19.84
C THR A 656 14.80 -6.65 19.26
N ARG A 657 16.01 -6.51 19.80
CA ARG A 657 17.01 -5.52 19.40
C ARG A 657 18.39 -6.12 19.59
N ARG A 658 19.18 -6.16 18.53
CA ARG A 658 20.60 -6.56 18.57
C ARG A 658 21.44 -5.42 18.04
N GLU A 659 22.54 -5.14 18.72
CA GLU A 659 23.49 -4.10 18.34
C GLU A 659 24.84 -4.74 18.04
N THR A 660 25.44 -4.40 16.90
CA THR A 660 26.72 -4.95 16.46
C THR A 660 27.64 -3.81 16.04
N LEU A 661 28.84 -3.79 16.61
CA LEU A 661 29.84 -2.77 16.29
C LEU A 661 30.52 -3.08 14.95
N ALA A 662 30.72 -2.03 14.17
CA ALA A 662 31.40 -2.11 12.88
C ALA A 662 32.28 -0.88 12.63
N LEU A 663 33.20 -1.02 11.68
CA LEU A 663 33.97 0.09 11.11
C LEU A 663 33.50 0.32 9.68
N GLY A 664 33.12 1.56 9.38
CA GLY A 664 32.69 2.01 8.07
C GLY A 664 33.75 2.84 7.34
N ASP A 665 33.58 3.00 6.03
CA ASP A 665 34.43 3.87 5.23
C ASP A 665 34.38 5.34 5.69
N ALA A 666 35.47 6.09 5.45
CA ALA A 666 35.61 7.48 5.91
C ALA A 666 34.49 8.42 5.40
N ASN A 667 33.83 8.11 4.29
CA ASN A 667 32.75 8.94 3.75
C ASN A 667 31.50 8.89 4.62
N MET A 668 31.37 7.87 5.48
CA MET A 668 30.23 7.73 6.39
C MET A 668 30.16 8.83 7.46
N ARG A 669 31.23 9.62 7.66
CA ARG A 669 31.21 10.84 8.50
C ARG A 669 30.18 11.86 8.04
N ASN A 670 29.85 11.84 6.74
CA ASN A 670 28.94 12.80 6.14
C ASN A 670 27.49 12.30 6.05
N VAL A 671 27.22 11.08 6.52
CA VAL A 671 25.86 10.51 6.53
C VAL A 671 25.00 11.29 7.53
N LYS A 672 23.86 11.77 7.06
CA LYS A 672 22.96 12.61 7.85
C LYS A 672 21.89 11.78 8.54
N ARG A 673 21.34 12.33 9.63
CA ARG A 673 20.18 11.74 10.30
C ARG A 673 19.02 11.56 9.30
N GLY A 674 18.42 10.38 9.29
CA GLY A 674 17.33 9.99 8.39
C GLY A 674 17.77 9.55 6.99
N GLU A 675 19.05 9.70 6.63
CA GLU A 675 19.58 9.23 5.35
C GLU A 675 19.55 7.70 5.30
N ILE A 676 19.16 7.17 4.12
CA ILE A 676 19.12 5.73 3.87
C ILE A 676 20.31 5.36 2.99
N ILE A 677 21.08 4.40 3.46
CA ILE A 677 22.28 3.89 2.81
C ILE A 677 22.20 2.38 2.65
N GLN A 678 22.99 1.86 1.72
CA GLN A 678 23.27 0.43 1.63
C GLN A 678 24.70 0.20 2.12
N ILE A 679 24.87 -0.70 3.09
CA ILE A 679 26.18 -1.30 3.34
C ILE A 679 26.27 -2.52 2.43
N GLU A 680 27.18 -2.48 1.46
CA GLU A 680 27.31 -3.54 0.47
C GLU A 680 27.56 -4.89 1.16
N ARG A 681 26.87 -5.93 0.67
CA ARG A 681 26.84 -7.29 1.24
C ARG A 681 26.24 -7.44 2.66
N LYS A 682 25.90 -6.36 3.38
CA LYS A 682 25.22 -6.44 4.70
C LYS A 682 23.74 -6.11 4.67
N GLY A 683 23.33 -5.04 3.96
CA GLY A 683 21.92 -4.67 3.88
C GLY A 683 21.67 -3.17 3.74
N TYR A 684 20.44 -2.77 4.00
CA TYR A 684 20.00 -1.36 3.97
C TYR A 684 19.85 -0.83 5.39
N TYR A 685 20.22 0.42 5.59
CA TYR A 685 20.18 1.05 6.90
C TYR A 685 19.69 2.49 6.81
N ARG A 686 18.97 2.94 7.84
CA ARG A 686 18.65 4.35 8.06
C ARG A 686 19.54 4.88 9.19
N CYS A 687 20.15 6.03 8.99
CA CYS A 687 20.93 6.69 10.04
C CYS A 687 19.99 7.29 11.10
N ASP A 688 20.02 6.75 12.33
CA ASP A 688 19.26 7.30 13.46
C ASP A 688 20.04 8.37 14.21
N ALA A 689 21.36 8.18 14.34
CA ALA A 689 22.30 9.16 14.88
C ALA A 689 23.54 9.29 13.96
N PRO A 690 23.85 10.50 13.45
CA PRO A 690 24.99 10.72 12.57
C PRO A 690 26.31 10.75 13.35
N PHE A 691 27.43 10.78 12.62
CA PHE A 691 28.75 10.84 13.23
C PHE A 691 28.93 12.16 14.00
N MET A 692 29.33 12.06 15.27
CA MET A 692 29.64 13.22 16.10
C MET A 692 31.13 13.28 16.46
N ARG A 693 31.68 12.16 16.93
CA ARG A 693 33.10 11.99 17.32
C ARG A 693 33.42 10.50 17.44
N SER A 694 34.70 10.13 17.49
CA SER A 694 35.13 8.72 17.57
C SER A 694 34.50 7.94 18.74
N SER A 695 34.26 8.58 19.89
CA SER A 695 33.60 7.95 21.05
C SER A 695 32.08 7.82 20.93
N LYS A 696 31.45 8.34 19.88
CA LYS A 696 30.01 8.22 19.61
C LYS A 696 29.81 7.69 18.19
N PRO A 697 29.59 6.38 18.03
CA PRO A 697 29.45 5.78 16.70
C PRO A 697 28.22 6.31 15.97
N VAL A 698 28.24 6.20 14.63
CA VAL A 698 27.04 6.38 13.82
C VAL A 698 26.08 5.25 14.15
N VAL A 699 24.83 5.56 14.52
CA VAL A 699 23.81 4.54 14.80
C VAL A 699 22.97 4.33 13.54
N LEU A 700 22.97 3.09 13.05
CA LEU A 700 22.35 2.68 11.81
C LEU A 700 21.28 1.62 12.10
N PHE A 701 20.02 1.94 11.81
CA PHE A 701 18.89 1.03 11.98
C PHE A 701 18.69 0.20 10.73
N ALA A 702 18.73 -1.12 10.87
CA ALA A 702 18.54 -2.05 9.76
C ALA A 702 17.12 -1.94 9.18
N ILE A 703 17.06 -1.77 7.87
CA ILE A 703 15.83 -1.77 7.09
C ILE A 703 15.66 -3.17 6.49
N PRO A 704 14.56 -3.88 6.79
CA PRO A 704 14.34 -5.19 6.20
C PRO A 704 14.19 -5.11 4.69
N ASP A 705 14.63 -6.18 4.00
CA ASP A 705 14.73 -6.21 2.54
C ASP A 705 13.66 -7.12 1.90
N GLY A 706 12.72 -7.61 2.69
CA GLY A 706 11.60 -8.47 2.28
C GLY A 706 11.91 -9.96 2.23
N ARG A 707 13.13 -10.39 2.57
CA ARG A 707 13.43 -11.80 2.82
C ARG A 707 13.08 -12.14 4.26
N GLN A 708 12.56 -13.34 4.50
CA GLN A 708 12.38 -13.86 5.85
C GLN A 708 13.74 -13.86 6.56
N GLN A 709 13.87 -12.99 7.56
CA GLN A 709 15.04 -12.97 8.44
C GLN A 709 14.87 -14.11 9.45
N ALA A 710 15.97 -14.78 9.76
CA ALA A 710 16.02 -15.65 10.92
C ALA A 710 15.78 -14.78 12.17
N SER A 711 15.04 -15.33 13.14
CA SER A 711 14.85 -14.73 14.46
C SER A 711 16.19 -14.29 15.05
N LEU A 712 16.21 -13.18 15.80
CA LEU A 712 17.43 -12.75 16.52
C LEU A 712 17.82 -13.69 17.67
N ASN A 713 16.91 -14.59 18.07
CA ASN A 713 17.16 -15.67 19.03
C ASN A 713 17.99 -16.83 18.46
#